data_AF-A0AB72ZTE8-F1
#
_entry.id   AF-A0AB72ZTE8-F1
#
_cell.length_a   1.000
_cell.length_b   1.000
_cell.length_c   1.000
_cell.angle_alpha   90.00
_cell.angle_beta   90.00
_cell.angle_gamma   90.00
#
_symmetry.space_group_name_H-M   'P 1'
#
loop_
_entity.id
_entity.type
_entity.pdbx_description
1 polymer ?
#
loop_
_entity_poly.entity_id
_entity_poly.type
_entity_poly.pdbx_seq_one_letter_code
_entity_poly.pdbx_strand_id
1 'polypeptide(L)'
;MKTNEAQFYEVLENLFIGVKIEDQPENLLDSSPRAMKNGMINLMRAKSQYYHHKKQKLKKLIDSKCQDNNDLKEELFDKLYSFFKRYFSANGGIYFNDTPLYDSLYTKSGYEKCSLKKDTALFYKTKDLYYVKSETIYKDFCFELEGILFNFDASLLESKKYNEKVDLVFDLKNIVKDTDTKTNTLNFSVTLSSKGTQTKTNEILKECSNQDVKLDEEVLKKAFVKFKKQGSMDYFVHKNAQGFLKEQLDLYLFEYLFKEMTAFDLKRLNGINVIKEVALEVISLVSEFENELCKIWNKPRLVLNSHFIVSLDKLKAKNYDLNKITNHPNYPKQVKEWQDLNLKIADNLLENEFLPLDTLYFKDLEEEVKSLFSENEINGTLIKSENYQALNSLKNRYKEAIDCIYIDPPYNTQNNEFVYADNFKRSSWLAMMENRLELAHSLLNDKGVMFVSIDDNEQAYCKALMDEVFNGGGDNFVANVVWRKKYGGGKGSRFFVDLHEYILVYAKNIGNLQEFYIERNDKQKEVFTGTDKYETERGKFYIRPLKSGLAERKTLIYPIECPDGSTITTQWICAKETFEKMKSEERIVFKKLKNGSYNVYKKFYEKDNNSQVLTESIIYDLAYNQQGKEELKKLFDINEGRETIFNNPKPEALLQRILEISTKENDLVCDFFAGSGTTCAVAHKLKRKYIGVEMGEHFDSVILPRLKKVIGGFKSGALKGFNGGGVVKVYELESYEEILRKIKYEDNDKPLAYEEQYSDLVERKNESYTLNIEALENMGVDIKETLENLHGVGVEFFNEKVVKFKGNDKEVGILKALKETLIW
;
A
#
# COMPACT_ATOMS: atom_id res chain seq x y z
N MET A 1 20.79 41.89 -3.57
CA MET A 1 20.43 40.63 -4.26
C MET A 1 21.57 39.64 -4.03
N LYS A 2 21.26 38.35 -3.88
CA LYS A 2 22.30 37.29 -3.83
C LYS A 2 22.97 37.18 -5.20
N THR A 3 24.26 36.85 -5.26
CA THR A 3 24.97 36.58 -6.52
C THR A 3 24.47 35.27 -7.14
N ASN A 4 24.60 35.09 -8.46
CA ASN A 4 24.21 33.85 -9.15
C ASN A 4 24.93 32.63 -8.56
N GLU A 5 26.21 32.80 -8.19
CA GLU A 5 26.98 31.78 -7.47
C GLU A 5 26.31 31.38 -6.14
N ALA A 6 25.94 32.36 -5.31
CA ALA A 6 25.29 32.11 -4.03
C ALA A 6 23.91 31.44 -4.21
N GLN A 7 23.16 31.83 -5.25
CA GLN A 7 21.88 31.23 -5.58
C GLN A 7 22.01 29.77 -6.06
N PHE A 8 23.00 29.46 -6.89
CA PHE A 8 23.26 28.10 -7.34
C PHE A 8 23.63 27.17 -6.16
N TYR A 9 24.58 27.59 -5.30
CA TYR A 9 24.94 26.79 -4.14
C TYR A 9 23.81 26.66 -3.12
N GLU A 10 22.94 27.66 -2.99
CA GLU A 10 21.73 27.57 -2.15
C GLU A 10 20.74 26.53 -2.70
N VAL A 11 20.57 26.42 -4.02
CA VAL A 11 19.72 25.38 -4.63
C VAL A 11 20.25 23.99 -4.32
N LEU A 12 21.57 23.78 -4.41
CA LEU A 12 22.19 22.51 -4.02
C LEU A 12 22.13 22.26 -2.52
N GLU A 13 22.36 23.29 -1.69
CA GLU A 13 22.22 23.18 -0.23
C GLU A 13 20.81 22.77 0.16
N ASN A 14 19.78 23.37 -0.44
CA ASN A 14 18.39 23.01 -0.15
C ASN A 14 18.05 21.57 -0.58
N LEU A 15 18.70 21.03 -1.60
CA LEU A 15 18.50 19.64 -2.02
C LEU A 15 19.05 18.65 -0.97
N PHE A 16 20.25 18.92 -0.43
CA PHE A 16 20.92 18.00 0.50
C PHE A 16 20.58 18.27 1.97
N ILE A 17 20.41 19.53 2.36
CA ILE A 17 20.18 19.97 3.74
C ILE A 17 18.67 20.15 4.02
N GLY A 18 17.85 20.30 2.97
CA GLY A 18 16.42 20.62 3.10
C GLY A 18 16.19 22.04 3.59
N VAL A 19 15.02 22.30 4.18
CA VAL A 19 14.77 23.54 4.92
C VAL A 19 15.76 23.60 6.09
N LYS A 20 16.63 24.63 6.14
CA LYS A 20 17.52 24.90 7.28
C LYS A 20 16.78 24.60 8.58
N ILE A 21 17.17 23.53 9.26
CA ILE A 21 16.79 23.33 10.65
C ILE A 21 17.57 24.43 11.36
N GLU A 22 16.89 25.42 11.91
CA GLU A 22 17.56 26.52 12.60
C GLU A 22 18.51 25.92 13.63
N ASP A 23 19.80 26.27 13.54
CA ASP A 23 20.83 25.92 14.51
C ASP A 23 20.53 26.63 15.84
N GLN A 24 19.49 26.21 16.55
CA GLN A 24 19.50 26.31 18.00
C GLN A 24 20.49 25.24 18.48
N PRO A 25 21.38 25.56 19.43
CA PRO A 25 22.35 24.61 19.94
C PRO A 25 21.61 23.53 20.74
N GLU A 26 21.15 22.49 20.07
CA GLU A 26 21.18 21.16 20.67
C GLU A 26 22.65 20.90 20.98
N ASN A 27 22.97 20.87 22.27
CA ASN A 27 24.31 20.65 22.83
C ASN A 27 25.17 19.77 21.89
N LEU A 28 26.13 20.39 21.19
CA LEU A 28 27.11 19.71 20.31
C LEU A 28 28.04 18.76 21.07
N LEU A 29 27.79 18.55 22.37
CA LEU A 29 28.50 17.66 23.28
C LEU A 29 27.56 16.66 24.00
N ASP A 30 26.25 16.65 23.72
CA ASP A 30 25.33 15.68 24.32
C ASP A 30 24.98 14.57 23.32
N SER A 31 25.72 13.46 23.41
CA SER A 31 25.50 12.22 22.66
C SER A 31 24.29 11.42 23.14
N SER A 32 23.28 12.07 23.75
CA SER A 32 22.19 11.33 24.37
C SER A 32 21.34 10.57 23.34
N PRO A 33 20.88 9.35 23.65
CA PRO A 33 20.09 8.49 22.75
C PRO A 33 18.76 9.07 22.25
N ARG A 34 18.36 10.28 22.66
CA ARG A 34 17.07 10.90 22.33
C ARG A 34 17.08 11.68 21.01
N ALA A 35 18.18 12.36 20.66
CA ALA A 35 18.32 13.07 19.38
C ALA A 35 18.61 12.14 18.18
N MET A 36 19.05 10.90 18.43
CA MET A 36 19.28 9.86 17.41
C MET A 36 18.04 9.02 17.07
N LYS A 37 16.85 9.38 17.59
CA LYS A 37 15.64 8.57 17.36
C LYS A 37 15.03 8.75 15.96
N ASN A 38 15.19 9.89 15.28
CA ASN A 38 14.52 10.13 13.99
C ASN A 38 15.41 9.76 12.79
N GLY A 39 14.98 8.79 11.98
CA GLY A 39 15.72 8.28 10.82
C GLY A 39 15.90 9.33 9.73
N MET A 40 14.85 10.09 9.42
CA MET A 40 14.90 11.20 8.47
C MET A 40 15.92 12.27 8.89
N ILE A 41 16.02 12.62 10.17
CA ILE A 41 17.04 13.58 10.65
C ILE A 41 18.46 13.03 10.41
N ASN A 42 18.68 11.73 10.68
CA ASN A 42 19.97 11.10 10.41
C ASN A 42 20.30 11.10 8.91
N LEU A 43 19.30 10.88 8.05
CA LEU A 43 19.45 11.03 6.60
C LEU A 43 19.84 12.44 6.18
N MET A 44 19.21 13.47 6.73
CA MET A 44 19.58 14.86 6.42
C MET A 44 21.01 15.18 6.87
N ARG A 45 21.47 14.63 8.01
CA ARG A 45 22.87 14.75 8.44
C ARG A 45 23.83 14.08 7.46
N ALA A 46 23.53 12.85 7.01
CA ALA A 46 24.33 12.14 6.02
C ALA A 46 24.40 12.88 4.68
N LYS A 47 23.27 13.39 4.18
CA LYS A 47 23.19 14.22 2.96
C LYS A 47 24.06 15.47 3.08
N SER A 48 24.00 16.15 4.23
CA SER A 48 24.79 17.36 4.49
C SER A 48 26.29 17.07 4.46
N GLN A 49 26.74 16.00 5.11
CA GLN A 49 28.15 15.58 5.11
C GLN A 49 28.65 15.25 3.70
N TYR A 50 27.87 14.47 2.93
CA TYR A 50 28.16 14.15 1.54
C TYR A 50 28.32 15.41 0.68
N TYR A 51 27.37 16.33 0.78
CA TYR A 51 27.39 17.57 0.01
C TYR A 51 28.56 18.47 0.39
N HIS A 52 28.87 18.63 1.69
CA HIS A 52 29.99 19.46 2.14
C HIS A 52 31.32 19.01 1.53
N HIS A 53 31.55 17.70 1.46
CA HIS A 53 32.73 17.14 0.81
C HIS A 53 32.74 17.39 -0.71
N LYS A 54 31.67 16.99 -1.40
CA LYS A 54 31.61 17.09 -2.87
C LYS A 54 31.56 18.55 -3.35
N LYS A 55 31.01 19.49 -2.57
CA LYS A 55 31.04 20.94 -2.85
C LYS A 55 32.46 21.48 -3.00
N GLN A 56 33.43 20.98 -2.23
CA GLN A 56 34.83 21.38 -2.38
C GLN A 56 35.43 20.89 -3.70
N LYS A 57 35.13 19.65 -4.10
CA LYS A 57 35.54 19.08 -5.40
C LYS A 57 34.92 19.89 -6.56
N LEU A 58 33.63 20.22 -6.47
CA LEU A 58 32.92 21.02 -7.46
C LEU A 58 33.48 22.45 -7.59
N LYS A 59 33.77 23.12 -6.47
CA LYS A 59 34.41 24.45 -6.49
C LYS A 59 35.73 24.45 -7.25
N LYS A 60 36.61 23.48 -6.94
CA LYS A 60 37.90 23.33 -7.62
C LYS A 60 37.75 23.09 -9.12
N LEU A 61 36.76 22.30 -9.54
CA LEU A 61 36.46 22.06 -10.95
C LEU A 61 36.00 23.34 -11.66
N ILE A 62 35.04 24.06 -11.08
CA ILE A 62 34.50 25.30 -11.65
C ILE A 62 35.61 26.35 -11.78
N ASP A 63 36.41 26.53 -10.73
CA ASP A 63 37.53 27.48 -10.74
C ASP A 63 38.58 27.10 -11.81
N SER A 64 38.90 25.82 -11.97
CA SER A 64 39.82 25.35 -13.03
C SER A 64 39.27 25.56 -14.44
N LYS A 65 37.96 25.39 -14.66
CA LYS A 65 37.32 25.52 -15.98
C LYS A 65 37.10 26.99 -16.38
N CYS A 66 37.03 27.91 -15.40
CA CYS A 66 36.73 29.33 -15.62
C CYS A 66 37.90 30.27 -15.32
N GLN A 67 39.12 29.74 -15.18
CA GLN A 67 40.30 30.40 -14.58
C GLN A 67 40.66 31.77 -15.20
N ASP A 68 40.23 32.05 -16.44
CA ASP A 68 40.57 33.27 -17.20
C ASP A 68 39.35 34.06 -17.74
N ASN A 69 38.11 33.73 -17.34
CA ASN A 69 36.91 34.36 -17.91
C ASN A 69 35.79 34.56 -16.88
N ASN A 70 35.76 35.74 -16.25
CA ASN A 70 34.74 36.11 -15.27
C ASN A 70 33.34 36.16 -15.85
N ASP A 71 33.17 36.62 -17.09
CA ASP A 71 31.87 36.69 -17.76
C ASP A 71 31.29 35.28 -17.97
N LEU A 72 32.14 34.32 -18.39
CA LEU A 72 31.76 32.91 -18.51
C LEU A 72 31.42 32.30 -17.14
N LYS A 73 32.14 32.68 -16.08
CA LYS A 73 31.87 32.19 -14.72
C LYS A 73 30.50 32.67 -14.22
N GLU A 74 30.16 33.93 -14.46
CA GLU A 74 28.86 34.49 -14.07
C GLU A 74 27.71 33.87 -14.87
N GLU A 75 27.89 33.70 -16.18
CA GLU A 75 26.93 33.03 -17.06
C GLU A 75 26.75 31.56 -16.67
N LEU A 76 27.84 30.85 -16.39
CA LEU A 76 27.81 29.46 -15.91
C LEU A 76 26.90 29.34 -14.68
N PHE A 77 27.11 30.19 -13.66
CA PHE A 77 26.28 30.13 -12.46
C PHE A 77 24.81 30.50 -12.71
N ASP A 78 24.53 31.48 -13.60
CA ASP A 78 23.16 31.79 -14.03
C ASP A 78 22.48 30.55 -14.64
N LYS A 79 23.13 29.89 -15.60
CA LYS A 79 22.55 28.73 -16.29
C LYS A 79 22.45 27.49 -15.41
N LEU A 80 23.40 27.26 -14.52
CA LEU A 80 23.30 26.17 -13.55
C LEU A 80 22.14 26.44 -12.57
N TYR A 81 22.04 27.65 -12.02
CA TYR A 81 20.93 28.02 -11.12
C TYR A 81 19.57 27.88 -11.80
N SER A 82 19.42 28.48 -13.00
CA SER A 82 18.15 28.47 -13.73
C SER A 82 17.72 27.08 -14.17
N PHE A 83 18.67 26.19 -14.47
CA PHE A 83 18.41 24.78 -14.77
C PHE A 83 18.00 24.02 -13.51
N PHE A 84 18.86 23.95 -12.50
CA PHE A 84 18.65 23.08 -11.34
C PHE A 84 17.47 23.51 -10.46
N LYS A 85 17.17 24.81 -10.35
CA LYS A 85 15.98 25.28 -9.60
C LYS A 85 14.67 24.71 -10.16
N ARG A 86 14.60 24.41 -11.47
CA ARG A 86 13.43 23.80 -12.12
C ARG A 86 13.19 22.38 -11.65
N TYR A 87 14.23 21.68 -11.21
CA TYR A 87 14.20 20.23 -10.94
C TYR A 87 14.49 19.84 -9.49
N PHE A 88 15.07 20.74 -8.69
CA PHE A 88 15.36 20.48 -7.29
C PHE A 88 14.33 21.16 -6.40
N SER A 89 13.63 20.33 -5.62
CA SER A 89 12.67 20.81 -4.64
C SER A 89 13.37 21.24 -3.34
N ALA A 90 12.77 22.19 -2.63
CA ALA A 90 13.23 22.63 -1.32
C ALA A 90 13.20 21.53 -0.24
N ASN A 91 12.54 20.40 -0.54
CA ASN A 91 12.38 19.26 0.35
C ASN A 91 13.37 18.13 0.05
N GLY A 92 14.33 18.36 -0.85
CA GLY A 92 15.38 17.39 -1.16
C GLY A 92 15.00 16.29 -2.14
N GLY A 93 13.90 16.46 -2.89
CA GLY A 93 13.51 15.58 -3.99
C GLY A 93 13.85 16.16 -5.37
N ILE A 94 14.09 15.27 -6.34
CA ILE A 94 14.41 15.59 -7.74
C ILE A 94 13.20 15.28 -8.60
N TYR A 95 12.55 16.29 -9.18
CA TYR A 95 11.39 16.19 -10.07
C TYR A 95 11.06 17.59 -10.60
N PHE A 96 10.11 17.73 -11.53
CA PHE A 96 9.65 19.05 -11.99
C PHE A 96 9.10 19.91 -10.83
N ASN A 97 9.95 20.78 -10.28
CA ASN A 97 9.69 21.63 -9.12
C ASN A 97 9.16 23.01 -9.54
N ASP A 98 9.72 23.59 -10.61
CA ASP A 98 9.30 24.87 -11.17
C ASP A 98 9.24 24.76 -12.70
N THR A 99 8.08 25.03 -13.29
CA THR A 99 7.89 25.08 -14.75
C THR A 99 7.59 26.53 -15.12
N PRO A 100 8.53 27.27 -15.75
CA PRO A 100 8.29 28.66 -16.15
C PRO A 100 7.08 28.77 -17.09
N LEU A 101 6.20 29.74 -16.86
CA LEU A 101 5.04 30.07 -17.69
C LEU A 101 5.38 30.46 -19.16
N TYR A 102 6.66 30.64 -19.47
CA TYR A 102 7.13 31.06 -20.80
C TYR A 102 7.68 29.87 -21.59
N ASP A 103 6.77 29.06 -22.13
CA ASP A 103 6.95 28.40 -23.43
C ASP A 103 5.59 28.06 -24.03
N SER A 104 4.95 29.13 -24.50
CA SER A 104 3.72 29.15 -25.27
C SER A 104 3.92 28.60 -26.69
N LEU A 105 4.57 27.44 -26.85
CA LEU A 105 4.65 26.76 -28.15
C LEU A 105 3.33 26.04 -28.51
N TYR A 106 2.44 25.81 -27.55
CA TYR A 106 1.14 25.16 -27.78
C TYR A 106 -0.10 25.92 -27.28
N THR A 107 0.04 27.07 -26.62
CA THR A 107 -1.10 27.75 -25.96
C THR A 107 -1.64 28.95 -26.75
N LYS A 108 -2.29 28.65 -27.89
CA LYS A 108 -3.39 29.47 -28.43
C LYS A 108 -4.74 28.86 -28.04
N SER A 109 -5.05 28.83 -26.75
CA SER A 109 -6.45 28.78 -26.29
C SER A 109 -6.52 29.16 -24.81
N GLY A 110 -7.60 29.83 -24.40
CA GLY A 110 -7.81 30.39 -23.06
C GLY A 110 -8.02 29.38 -21.94
N TYR A 111 -7.15 28.36 -21.85
CA TYR A 111 -7.12 27.36 -20.77
C TYR A 111 -6.16 27.72 -19.63
N GLU A 112 -5.47 28.87 -19.69
CA GLU A 112 -4.61 29.37 -18.62
C GLU A 112 -5.40 30.14 -17.55
N LYS A 113 -6.19 29.38 -16.78
CA LYS A 113 -6.51 29.64 -15.37
C LYS A 113 -6.23 28.42 -14.49
N CYS A 114 -5.48 27.43 -14.99
CA CYS A 114 -4.96 26.35 -14.15
C CYS A 114 -3.66 26.80 -13.49
N SER A 115 -3.82 27.49 -12.36
CA SER A 115 -2.87 27.65 -11.24
C SER A 115 -1.57 26.83 -11.31
N LEU A 116 -0.44 27.55 -11.25
CA LEU A 116 0.94 27.10 -10.99
C LEU A 116 1.12 26.07 -9.84
N LYS A 117 0.09 25.80 -9.03
CA LYS A 117 0.09 24.71 -8.02
C LYS A 117 -0.32 23.34 -8.60
N LYS A 118 -0.69 23.26 -9.87
CA LYS A 118 -1.16 22.02 -10.53
C LYS A 118 -0.11 21.35 -11.42
N ASP A 119 1.11 21.87 -11.57
CA ASP A 119 2.08 21.28 -12.51
C ASP A 119 2.66 19.93 -12.07
N THR A 120 2.44 19.53 -10.81
CA THR A 120 2.64 18.15 -10.33
C THR A 120 1.46 17.23 -10.69
N ALA A 121 0.41 17.67 -11.39
CA ALA A 121 -0.81 16.90 -11.63
C ALA A 121 -0.72 15.88 -12.78
N LEU A 122 0.39 15.83 -13.50
CA LEU A 122 0.60 14.88 -14.59
C LEU A 122 1.42 13.69 -14.07
N PHE A 123 0.79 12.53 -14.04
CA PHE A 123 1.39 11.26 -13.61
C PHE A 123 2.78 11.00 -14.20
N TYR A 124 3.01 11.30 -15.49
CA TYR A 124 4.32 11.09 -16.13
C TYR A 124 5.47 11.84 -15.44
N LYS A 125 5.19 12.98 -14.78
CA LYS A 125 6.21 13.76 -14.04
C LYS A 125 6.60 13.11 -12.71
N THR A 126 5.79 12.18 -12.22
CA THR A 126 5.95 11.50 -10.92
C THR A 126 6.11 9.99 -11.05
N LYS A 127 5.99 9.44 -12.26
CA LYS A 127 6.09 8.01 -12.59
C LYS A 127 7.43 7.42 -12.17
N ASP A 128 8.51 8.19 -12.38
CA ASP A 128 9.86 7.80 -12.00
C ASP A 128 10.20 8.10 -10.55
N LEU A 129 9.19 8.29 -9.68
CA LEU A 129 9.39 8.55 -8.27
C LEU A 129 8.89 7.38 -7.42
N TYR A 130 9.69 6.99 -6.44
CA TYR A 130 9.18 6.28 -5.28
C TYR A 130 8.50 7.30 -4.37
N TYR A 131 7.23 7.07 -4.09
CA TYR A 131 6.53 7.79 -3.03
C TYR A 131 7.00 7.26 -1.68
N VAL A 132 7.86 8.02 -1.01
CA VAL A 132 8.37 7.72 0.31
C VAL A 132 7.68 8.70 1.25
N LYS A 133 6.53 8.32 1.79
CA LYS A 133 5.91 9.16 2.82
C LYS A 133 6.93 9.32 3.94
N SER A 134 7.36 10.54 4.23
CA SER A 134 8.22 10.81 5.39
C SER A 134 7.36 11.21 6.56
N GLU A 135 7.82 10.89 7.77
CA GLU A 135 7.19 11.37 8.99
C GLU A 135 7.07 12.89 8.96
N THR A 136 5.95 13.40 9.46
CA THR A 136 5.80 14.84 9.72
C THR A 136 6.85 15.24 10.75
N ILE A 137 7.83 16.03 10.33
CA ILE A 137 8.82 16.60 11.25
C ILE A 137 8.15 17.78 11.96
N TYR A 138 7.61 17.52 13.14
CA TYR A 138 7.08 18.57 14.00
C TYR A 138 8.23 19.34 14.62
N LYS A 139 8.24 20.66 14.42
CA LYS A 139 9.18 21.56 15.08
C LYS A 139 8.48 22.29 16.21
N ASP A 140 9.30 22.83 17.12
CA ASP A 140 8.83 23.81 18.08
C ASP A 140 8.16 24.97 17.34
N PHE A 141 7.00 25.37 17.82
CA PHE A 141 6.14 26.26 17.04
C PHE A 141 5.35 27.17 17.95
N CYS A 142 5.54 28.46 17.74
CA CYS A 142 4.89 29.50 18.52
C CYS A 142 4.10 30.42 17.58
N PHE A 143 2.84 30.70 17.92
CA PHE A 143 2.02 31.64 17.16
C PHE A 143 0.93 32.27 18.03
N GLU A 144 0.49 33.45 17.64
CA GLU A 144 -0.65 34.12 18.26
C GLU A 144 -1.97 33.72 17.57
N LEU A 145 -3.03 33.54 18.37
CA LEU A 145 -4.40 33.32 17.91
C LEU A 145 -5.37 33.94 18.94
N GLU A 146 -6.23 34.85 18.49
CA GLU A 146 -7.24 35.53 19.34
C GLU A 146 -6.65 36.22 20.60
N GLY A 147 -5.46 36.84 20.48
CA GLY A 147 -4.79 37.54 21.59
C GLY A 147 -4.11 36.65 22.62
N ILE A 148 -3.97 35.35 22.32
CA ILE A 148 -3.27 34.36 23.14
C ILE A 148 -2.10 33.81 22.33
N LEU A 149 -0.91 33.75 22.95
CA LEU A 149 0.27 33.14 22.36
C LEU A 149 0.28 31.64 22.68
N PHE A 150 0.28 30.80 21.65
CA PHE A 150 0.38 29.35 21.80
C PHE A 150 1.79 28.93 21.46
N ASN A 151 2.49 28.34 22.43
CA ASN A 151 3.82 27.79 22.24
C ASN A 151 3.77 26.26 22.38
N PHE A 152 4.33 25.55 21.41
CA PHE A 152 4.35 24.10 21.37
C PHE A 152 5.79 23.59 21.35
N ASP A 153 6.13 22.80 22.36
CA ASP A 153 7.39 22.08 22.53
C ASP A 153 7.25 20.66 21.94
N ALA A 154 7.96 20.41 20.85
CA ALA A 154 7.98 19.16 20.10
C ALA A 154 9.12 18.23 20.55
N SER A 155 9.96 18.62 21.51
CA SER A 155 11.15 17.86 21.93
C SER A 155 10.86 16.46 22.49
N LEU A 156 9.62 16.23 22.96
CA LEU A 156 9.17 14.94 23.50
C LEU A 156 8.55 14.02 22.44
N LEU A 157 8.50 14.43 21.17
CA LEU A 157 8.00 13.58 20.10
C LEU A 157 9.01 12.49 19.73
N GLU A 158 8.65 11.25 20.03
CA GLU A 158 9.36 10.09 19.50
C GLU A 158 9.00 9.89 18.02
N SER A 159 9.94 9.42 17.21
CA SER A 159 9.70 9.02 15.81
C SER A 159 8.83 7.77 15.76
N LYS A 160 7.97 7.67 14.75
CA LYS A 160 7.15 6.47 14.53
C LYS A 160 8.04 5.34 13.98
N LYS A 161 7.55 4.10 14.03
CA LYS A 161 8.22 2.97 13.37
C LYS A 161 7.81 2.89 11.89
N TYR A 162 6.55 3.24 11.60
CA TYR A 162 5.97 3.32 10.27
C TYR A 162 5.17 4.63 10.11
N ASN A 163 4.75 4.98 8.89
CA ASN A 163 4.01 6.22 8.57
C ASN A 163 2.52 6.21 8.97
N GLU A 164 2.24 5.62 10.12
CA GLU A 164 0.90 5.44 10.66
C GLU A 164 0.32 6.77 11.14
N LYS A 165 -1.00 6.88 11.11
CA LYS A 165 -1.71 8.07 11.57
C LYS A 165 -1.92 8.00 13.10
N VAL A 166 -0.85 8.16 13.87
CA VAL A 166 -0.92 8.36 15.32
C VAL A 166 -1.31 9.81 15.63
N ASP A 167 -2.32 9.99 16.49
CA ASP A 167 -2.76 11.29 16.97
C ASP A 167 -1.73 11.93 17.91
N LEU A 168 -1.64 13.26 17.85
CA LEU A 168 -0.84 14.04 18.80
C LEU A 168 -1.64 14.27 20.09
N VAL A 169 -0.94 14.12 21.22
CA VAL A 169 -1.41 14.51 22.54
C VAL A 169 -0.75 15.83 22.93
N PHE A 170 -1.56 16.81 23.31
CA PHE A 170 -1.10 18.12 23.75
C PHE A 170 -1.30 18.26 25.25
N ASP A 171 -0.21 18.32 26.00
CA ASP A 171 -0.23 18.49 27.45
C ASP A 171 0.14 19.93 27.80
N LEU A 172 -0.76 20.66 28.45
CA LEU A 172 -0.48 22.01 28.94
C LEU A 172 0.55 21.94 30.08
N LYS A 173 1.72 22.57 29.89
CA LYS A 173 2.80 22.60 30.89
C LYS A 173 2.62 23.73 31.89
N ASN A 174 2.44 24.95 31.38
CA ASN A 174 2.22 26.13 32.18
C ASN A 174 1.59 27.25 31.35
N ILE A 175 1.11 28.26 32.05
CA ILE A 175 0.58 29.51 31.49
C ILE A 175 1.47 30.64 32.01
N VAL A 176 2.03 31.43 31.10
CA VAL A 176 2.84 32.61 31.44
C VAL A 176 2.00 33.85 31.15
N LYS A 177 1.79 34.67 32.19
CA LYS A 177 1.12 35.97 32.07
C LYS A 177 2.18 37.05 31.89
N ASP A 178 2.23 37.67 30.73
CA ASP A 178 3.14 38.79 30.49
C ASP A 178 2.47 40.09 30.94
N THR A 179 3.04 40.73 31.98
CA THR A 179 2.54 41.97 32.57
C THR A 179 2.73 43.19 31.68
N ASP A 180 3.64 43.14 30.69
CA ASP A 180 3.98 44.28 29.84
C ASP A 180 3.26 44.27 28.48
N THR A 181 2.93 43.09 27.94
CA THR A 181 2.33 42.96 26.59
C THR A 181 0.82 42.65 26.56
N LYS A 182 0.18 42.39 27.73
CA LYS A 182 -1.23 41.94 27.86
C LYS A 182 -1.56 40.63 27.13
N THR A 183 -0.57 39.86 26.69
CA THR A 183 -0.79 38.58 26.01
C THR A 183 -0.47 37.42 26.94
N ASN A 184 -1.41 36.46 27.05
CA ASN A 184 -1.19 35.24 27.83
C ASN A 184 -0.51 34.21 26.93
N THR A 185 0.53 33.54 27.43
CA THR A 185 1.22 32.46 26.71
C THR A 185 0.85 31.12 27.30
N LEU A 186 0.35 30.19 26.47
CA LEU A 186 0.11 28.80 26.84
C LEU A 186 1.20 27.93 26.25
N ASN A 187 1.98 27.27 27.11
CA ASN A 187 3.03 26.35 26.70
C ASN A 187 2.51 24.91 26.75
N PHE A 188 2.56 24.23 25.61
CA PHE A 188 2.19 22.84 25.46
C PHE A 188 3.43 21.99 25.21
N SER A 189 3.52 20.82 25.83
CA SER A 189 4.37 19.76 25.29
C SER A 189 3.54 18.85 24.39
N VAL A 190 4.15 18.41 23.30
CA VAL A 190 3.51 17.54 22.32
C VAL A 190 4.13 16.15 22.40
N THR A 191 3.29 15.13 22.49
CA THR A 191 3.69 13.72 22.48
C THR A 191 2.84 12.91 21.50
N LEU A 192 3.30 11.71 21.13
CA LEU A 192 2.48 10.77 20.36
C LEU A 192 1.47 10.07 21.30
N SER A 193 0.25 9.87 20.82
CA SER A 193 -0.72 9.03 21.53
C SER A 193 -0.15 7.63 21.71
N SER A 194 -0.18 7.13 22.95
CA SER A 194 0.15 5.74 23.26
C SER A 194 -1.07 5.08 23.90
N LYS A 195 -1.45 3.89 23.43
CA LYS A 195 -2.53 3.07 24.03
C LYS A 195 -3.86 3.83 24.22
N GLY A 196 -4.24 4.68 23.26
CA GLY A 196 -5.49 5.45 23.31
C GLY A 196 -5.47 6.68 24.21
N THR A 197 -4.29 7.15 24.64
CA THR A 197 -4.16 8.42 25.38
C THR A 197 -4.61 9.58 24.49
N GLN A 198 -5.51 10.43 24.97
CA GLN A 198 -6.05 11.56 24.22
C GLN A 198 -5.79 12.89 24.94
N THR A 199 -5.74 13.97 24.16
CA THR A 199 -5.64 15.33 24.69
C THR A 199 -6.84 15.63 25.58
N LYS A 200 -6.60 15.89 26.86
CA LYS A 200 -7.64 16.17 27.86
C LYS A 200 -8.10 17.63 27.80
N THR A 201 -8.79 17.98 26.71
CA THR A 201 -9.25 19.34 26.40
C THR A 201 -10.02 19.98 27.56
N ASN A 202 -10.88 19.22 28.25
CA ASN A 202 -11.65 19.73 29.39
C ASN A 202 -10.78 20.10 30.61
N GLU A 203 -9.71 19.36 30.88
CA GLU A 203 -8.77 19.67 31.97
C GLU A 203 -7.98 20.94 31.63
N ILE A 204 -7.54 21.09 30.37
CA ILE A 204 -6.82 22.28 29.88
C ILE A 204 -7.68 23.54 30.01
N LEU A 205 -8.95 23.48 29.58
CA LEU A 205 -9.89 24.61 29.70
C LEU A 205 -10.15 24.99 31.16
N LYS A 206 -10.28 23.99 32.06
CA LYS A 206 -10.48 24.22 33.49
C LYS A 206 -9.26 24.92 34.12
N GLU A 207 -8.04 24.49 33.76
CA GLU A 207 -6.81 25.10 34.24
C GLU A 207 -6.66 26.55 33.75
N CYS A 208 -6.99 26.81 32.48
CA CYS A 208 -7.03 28.18 31.95
C CYS A 208 -8.02 29.07 32.69
N SER A 209 -9.22 28.56 32.99
CA SER A 209 -10.24 29.28 33.75
C SER A 209 -9.82 29.57 35.19
N ASN A 210 -9.14 28.63 35.86
CA ASN A 210 -8.63 28.84 37.21
C ASN A 210 -7.57 29.95 37.28
N GLN A 211 -6.90 30.22 36.17
CA GLN A 211 -5.87 31.26 36.05
C GLN A 211 -6.39 32.52 35.32
N ASP A 212 -7.70 32.77 35.28
CA ASP A 212 -8.33 33.95 34.64
C ASP A 212 -8.01 34.13 33.14
N VAL A 213 -7.64 33.04 32.44
CA VAL A 213 -7.43 33.07 30.98
C VAL A 213 -8.70 32.60 30.28
N LYS A 214 -9.37 33.52 29.57
CA LYS A 214 -10.59 33.22 28.82
C LYS A 214 -10.24 32.52 27.50
N LEU A 215 -10.33 31.20 27.48
CA LEU A 215 -10.08 30.35 26.32
C LEU A 215 -11.32 29.53 25.95
N ASP A 216 -11.73 29.60 24.68
CA ASP A 216 -12.82 28.79 24.13
C ASP A 216 -12.29 27.47 23.52
N GLU A 217 -13.10 26.41 23.58
CA GLU A 217 -12.78 25.09 23.05
C GLU A 217 -12.51 25.16 21.53
N GLU A 218 -13.26 25.98 20.78
CA GLU A 218 -13.03 26.16 19.35
C GLU A 218 -11.67 26.79 19.05
N VAL A 219 -11.22 27.74 19.87
CA VAL A 219 -9.92 28.43 19.70
C VAL A 219 -8.78 27.45 20.00
N LEU A 220 -8.91 26.66 21.06
CA LEU A 220 -7.94 25.62 21.41
C LEU A 220 -7.84 24.54 20.32
N LYS A 221 -8.98 24.08 19.78
CA LYS A 221 -9.00 23.15 18.63
C LYS A 221 -8.33 23.77 17.40
N LYS A 222 -8.60 25.04 17.08
CA LYS A 222 -7.95 25.76 15.98
C LYS A 222 -6.43 25.84 16.18
N ALA A 223 -5.96 26.06 17.41
CA ALA A 223 -4.54 26.09 17.73
C ALA A 223 -3.87 24.73 17.49
N PHE A 224 -4.45 23.63 17.98
CA PHE A 224 -3.95 22.27 17.71
C PHE A 224 -3.95 21.93 16.21
N VAL A 225 -5.00 22.31 15.47
CA VAL A 225 -5.05 22.14 14.02
C VAL A 225 -3.94 22.94 13.33
N LYS A 226 -3.64 24.15 13.80
CA LYS A 226 -2.57 24.99 13.25
C LYS A 226 -1.18 24.40 13.52
N PHE A 227 -0.95 23.81 14.70
CA PHE A 227 0.27 23.04 14.96
C PHE A 227 0.38 21.79 14.08
N LYS A 228 -0.70 21.01 13.95
CA LYS A 228 -0.77 19.80 13.10
C LYS A 228 -0.53 20.10 11.61
N LYS A 229 -0.67 21.36 11.18
CA LYS A 229 -0.40 21.82 9.81
C LYS A 229 1.08 22.09 9.53
N GLN A 230 1.98 21.96 10.52
CA GLN A 230 3.43 21.97 10.29
C GLN A 230 3.82 20.79 9.39
N GLY A 231 3.82 21.04 8.08
CA GLY A 231 4.38 20.25 6.99
C GLY A 231 4.33 18.72 7.13
N SER A 232 3.27 18.08 6.61
CA SER A 232 3.50 16.81 5.92
C SER A 232 4.25 17.15 4.65
N MET A 233 5.56 16.92 4.65
CA MET A 233 6.37 17.03 3.45
C MET A 233 6.42 15.64 2.83
N ASP A 234 5.86 15.50 1.63
CA ASP A 234 6.04 14.30 0.83
C ASP A 234 7.52 14.24 0.41
N TYR A 235 8.19 13.15 0.75
CA TYR A 235 9.54 12.86 0.30
C TYR A 235 9.48 11.89 -0.89
N PHE A 236 10.33 12.11 -1.88
CA PHE A 236 10.38 11.29 -3.09
C PHE A 236 11.82 10.89 -3.35
N VAL A 237 11.99 9.65 -3.82
CA VAL A 237 13.28 9.17 -4.32
C VAL A 237 13.12 8.90 -5.81
N HIS A 238 13.94 9.55 -6.64
CA HIS A 238 13.85 9.44 -8.09
C HIS A 238 14.57 8.17 -8.59
N LYS A 239 13.82 7.29 -9.26
CA LYS A 239 14.27 5.97 -9.77
C LYS A 239 15.50 6.04 -10.68
N ASN A 240 15.61 7.09 -11.50
CA ASN A 240 16.75 7.34 -12.40
C ASN A 240 17.07 8.85 -12.54
N ALA A 241 17.57 9.48 -11.47
CA ALA A 241 17.82 10.93 -11.49
C ALA A 241 18.82 11.35 -12.57
N GLN A 242 19.82 10.50 -12.84
CA GLN A 242 20.87 10.81 -13.80
C GLN A 242 20.32 10.89 -15.23
N GLY A 243 19.55 9.89 -15.66
CA GLY A 243 18.94 9.86 -16.99
C GLY A 243 17.98 11.02 -17.18
N PHE A 244 17.10 11.23 -16.21
CA PHE A 244 16.15 12.33 -16.22
C PHE A 244 16.84 13.69 -16.36
N LEU A 245 17.76 14.04 -15.45
CA LEU A 245 18.42 15.34 -15.48
C LEU A 245 19.29 15.53 -16.73
N LYS A 246 19.89 14.47 -17.29
CA LYS A 246 20.65 14.53 -18.55
C LYS A 246 19.74 14.89 -19.73
N GLU A 247 18.60 14.20 -19.86
CA GLU A 247 17.62 14.49 -20.91
C GLU A 247 17.12 15.94 -20.80
N GLN A 248 16.78 16.36 -19.58
CA GLN A 248 16.34 17.73 -19.32
C GLN A 248 17.43 18.76 -19.61
N LEU A 249 18.70 18.45 -19.29
CA LEU A 249 19.83 19.31 -19.60
C LEU A 249 20.03 19.45 -21.11
N ASP A 250 19.93 18.36 -21.86
CA ASP A 250 20.05 18.39 -23.32
C ASP A 250 18.94 19.25 -23.95
N LEU A 251 17.69 19.13 -23.48
CA LEU A 251 16.58 19.99 -23.91
C LEU A 251 16.82 21.46 -23.56
N TYR A 252 17.27 21.74 -22.34
CA TYR A 252 17.56 23.09 -21.86
C TYR A 252 18.69 23.76 -22.65
N LEU A 253 19.78 23.04 -22.91
CA LEU A 253 20.91 23.54 -23.68
C LEU A 253 20.57 23.71 -25.16
N PHE A 254 19.73 22.82 -25.71
CA PHE A 254 19.20 22.99 -27.07
C PHE A 254 18.40 24.28 -27.18
N GLU A 255 17.45 24.51 -26.26
CA GLU A 255 16.67 25.74 -26.23
C GLU A 255 17.57 26.97 -26.12
N TYR A 256 18.50 26.97 -25.17
CA TYR A 256 19.46 28.05 -24.96
C TYR A 256 20.32 28.35 -26.21
N LEU A 257 20.81 27.30 -26.88
CA LEU A 257 21.60 27.42 -28.10
C LEU A 257 20.79 28.08 -29.23
N PHE A 258 19.55 27.63 -29.46
CA PHE A 258 18.74 28.07 -30.60
C PHE A 258 17.92 29.35 -30.36
N LYS A 259 17.62 29.70 -29.11
CA LYS A 259 16.85 30.91 -28.76
C LYS A 259 17.74 32.15 -28.67
N GLU A 260 19.00 31.99 -28.27
CA GLU A 260 19.94 33.10 -28.09
C GLU A 260 20.88 33.32 -29.29
N MET A 261 21.11 32.32 -30.15
CA MET A 261 22.09 32.42 -31.23
C MET A 261 21.44 32.54 -32.62
N THR A 262 21.96 33.47 -33.41
CA THR A 262 21.68 33.59 -34.86
C THR A 262 22.83 33.08 -35.72
N ALA A 263 24.04 32.92 -35.15
CA ALA A 263 25.23 32.38 -35.80
C ALA A 263 26.05 31.51 -34.82
N PHE A 264 26.61 30.40 -35.30
CA PHE A 264 27.34 29.40 -34.49
C PHE A 264 28.85 29.68 -34.45
N ASP A 265 29.30 30.50 -33.51
CA ASP A 265 30.73 30.78 -33.31
C ASP A 265 31.42 29.76 -32.38
N LEU A 266 32.71 29.49 -32.62
CA LEU A 266 33.50 28.51 -31.85
C LEU A 266 33.68 28.88 -30.38
N LYS A 267 33.75 30.17 -30.05
CA LYS A 267 33.98 30.65 -28.67
C LYS A 267 32.74 30.39 -27.82
N ARG A 268 31.55 30.64 -28.38
CA ARG A 268 30.24 30.41 -27.76
C ARG A 268 29.96 28.92 -27.62
N LEU A 269 30.23 28.12 -28.66
CA LEU A 269 30.11 26.65 -28.57
C LEU A 269 30.99 26.08 -27.47
N ASN A 270 32.24 26.56 -27.34
CA ASN A 270 33.13 26.16 -26.25
C ASN A 270 32.58 26.58 -24.87
N GLY A 271 32.03 27.79 -24.74
CA GLY A 271 31.37 28.23 -23.50
C GLY A 271 30.20 27.33 -23.09
N ILE A 272 29.32 26.98 -24.05
CA ILE A 272 28.20 26.07 -23.83
C ILE A 272 28.68 24.67 -23.44
N ASN A 273 29.74 24.17 -24.07
CA ASN A 273 30.36 22.89 -23.70
C ASN A 273 30.89 22.90 -22.27
N VAL A 274 31.52 23.99 -21.82
CA VAL A 274 31.96 24.14 -20.43
C VAL A 274 30.76 24.10 -19.47
N ILE A 275 29.66 24.80 -19.80
CA ILE A 275 28.42 24.75 -19.01
C ILE A 275 27.88 23.31 -18.94
N LYS A 276 27.83 22.61 -20.09
CA LYS A 276 27.38 21.23 -20.16
C LYS A 276 28.24 20.30 -19.31
N GLU A 277 29.56 20.39 -19.40
CA GLU A 277 30.49 19.57 -18.62
C GLU A 277 30.30 19.76 -17.12
N VAL A 278 30.23 21.01 -16.66
CA VAL A 278 30.02 21.31 -15.23
C VAL A 278 28.62 20.85 -14.79
N ALA A 279 27.57 21.07 -15.59
CA ALA A 279 26.23 20.61 -15.28
C ALA A 279 26.16 19.08 -15.19
N LEU A 280 26.83 18.35 -16.10
CA LEU A 280 26.91 16.89 -16.06
C LEU A 280 27.63 16.38 -14.80
N GLU A 281 28.66 17.08 -14.33
CA GLU A 281 29.31 16.74 -13.06
C GLU A 281 28.37 16.94 -11.86
N VAL A 282 27.64 18.06 -11.82
CA VAL A 282 26.63 18.31 -10.78
C VAL A 282 25.53 17.25 -10.81
N ILE A 283 25.06 16.86 -12.00
CA ILE A 283 24.10 15.77 -12.17
C ILE A 283 24.68 14.45 -11.65
N SER A 284 25.94 14.14 -11.95
CA SER A 284 26.61 12.94 -11.48
C SER A 284 26.66 12.88 -9.94
N LEU A 285 27.09 13.97 -9.31
CA LEU A 285 27.12 14.14 -7.86
C LEU A 285 25.74 13.90 -7.24
N VAL A 286 24.72 14.60 -7.73
CA VAL A 286 23.36 14.47 -7.18
C VAL A 286 22.81 13.06 -7.37
N SER A 287 23.07 12.46 -8.52
CA SER A 287 22.57 11.12 -8.85
C SER A 287 23.27 10.01 -8.07
N GLU A 288 24.55 10.16 -7.73
CA GLU A 288 25.29 9.20 -6.91
C GLU A 288 24.58 8.98 -5.56
N PHE A 289 24.23 10.07 -4.87
CA PHE A 289 23.52 9.98 -3.60
C PHE A 289 22.08 9.43 -3.78
N GLU A 290 21.36 9.90 -4.80
CA GLU A 290 20.00 9.44 -5.07
C GLU A 290 19.95 7.93 -5.36
N ASN A 291 20.95 7.40 -6.07
CA ASN A 291 21.08 5.98 -6.35
C ASN A 291 21.27 5.16 -5.06
N GLU A 292 22.03 5.66 -4.08
CA GLU A 292 22.15 5.00 -2.78
C GLU A 292 20.80 4.97 -2.04
N LEU A 293 20.03 6.05 -2.08
CA LEU A 293 18.66 6.06 -1.53
C LEU A 293 17.74 5.07 -2.24
N CYS A 294 17.82 4.97 -3.57
CA CYS A 294 17.08 3.95 -4.33
C CYS A 294 17.46 2.53 -3.88
N LYS A 295 18.74 2.26 -3.65
CA LYS A 295 19.20 0.95 -3.16
C LYS A 295 18.63 0.65 -1.77
N ILE A 296 18.70 1.61 -0.84
CA ILE A 296 18.16 1.46 0.52
C ILE A 296 16.63 1.28 0.49
N TRP A 297 15.93 2.00 -0.38
CA TRP A 297 14.47 1.88 -0.54
C TRP A 297 14.07 0.50 -1.07
N ASN A 298 14.75 0.03 -2.13
CA ASN A 298 14.50 -1.25 -2.79
C ASN A 298 15.14 -2.46 -2.12
N LYS A 299 15.88 -2.24 -1.04
CA LYS A 299 16.46 -3.29 -0.21
C LYS A 299 15.35 -4.21 0.33
N PRO A 300 15.45 -5.54 0.15
CA PRO A 300 14.62 -6.49 0.87
C PRO A 300 14.79 -6.34 2.39
N ARG A 301 13.73 -6.55 3.15
CA ARG A 301 13.69 -6.29 4.59
C ARG A 301 14.01 -7.54 5.40
N LEU A 302 14.70 -7.34 6.52
CA LEU A 302 14.87 -8.38 7.54
C LEU A 302 13.51 -8.68 8.17
N VAL A 303 13.24 -9.96 8.43
CA VAL A 303 12.07 -10.39 9.18
C VAL A 303 12.36 -10.23 10.66
N LEU A 304 11.48 -9.52 11.38
CA LEU A 304 11.59 -9.22 12.79
C LEU A 304 10.42 -9.82 13.56
N ASN A 305 10.68 -10.23 14.81
CA ASN A 305 9.65 -10.59 15.79
C ASN A 305 8.65 -11.65 15.27
N SER A 306 9.14 -12.61 14.48
CA SER A 306 8.29 -13.69 13.96
C SER A 306 7.69 -14.50 15.10
N HIS A 307 6.47 -15.02 14.92
CA HIS A 307 5.78 -15.92 15.84
C HIS A 307 4.65 -16.64 15.10
N PHE A 308 4.16 -17.72 15.70
CA PHE A 308 3.10 -18.56 15.15
C PHE A 308 1.87 -18.49 16.06
N ILE A 309 0.70 -18.40 15.45
CA ILE A 309 -0.59 -18.62 16.09
C ILE A 309 -1.10 -19.98 15.63
N VAL A 310 -1.23 -20.92 16.57
CA VAL A 310 -1.59 -22.30 16.31
C VAL A 310 -2.78 -22.69 17.16
N SER A 311 -3.85 -23.17 16.55
CA SER A 311 -4.97 -23.69 17.32
C SER A 311 -4.64 -25.02 18.00
N LEU A 312 -5.25 -25.27 19.17
CA LEU A 312 -5.00 -26.48 19.95
C LEU A 312 -5.31 -27.78 19.19
N ASP A 313 -6.30 -27.82 18.29
CA ASP A 313 -6.60 -28.99 17.45
C ASP A 313 -5.41 -29.39 16.57
N LYS A 314 -4.68 -28.40 16.05
CA LYS A 314 -3.50 -28.62 15.20
C LYS A 314 -2.33 -29.16 15.99
N LEU A 315 -2.09 -28.64 17.20
CA LEU A 315 -1.06 -29.16 18.10
C LEU A 315 -1.39 -30.59 18.56
N LYS A 316 -2.65 -30.86 18.91
CA LYS A 316 -3.12 -32.21 19.28
C LYS A 316 -2.98 -33.19 18.13
N ALA A 317 -3.31 -32.79 16.90
CA ALA A 317 -3.13 -33.61 15.71
C ALA A 317 -1.66 -33.97 15.43
N LYS A 318 -0.71 -33.19 15.96
CA LYS A 318 0.74 -33.44 15.89
C LYS A 318 1.28 -34.16 17.14
N ASN A 319 0.42 -34.58 18.06
CA ASN A 319 0.79 -35.19 19.36
C ASN A 319 1.74 -34.31 20.20
N TYR A 320 1.62 -32.98 20.10
CA TYR A 320 2.43 -32.06 20.88
C TYR A 320 2.04 -32.08 22.37
N ASP A 321 3.03 -32.11 23.26
CA ASP A 321 2.80 -32.13 24.71
C ASP A 321 2.38 -30.75 25.23
N LEU A 322 1.08 -30.56 25.39
CA LEU A 322 0.50 -29.31 25.90
C LEU A 322 0.88 -29.00 27.36
N ASN A 323 1.42 -29.96 28.13
CA ASN A 323 1.88 -29.70 29.49
C ASN A 323 3.07 -28.73 29.50
N LYS A 324 3.90 -28.73 28.44
CA LYS A 324 4.97 -27.75 28.27
C LYS A 324 4.44 -26.32 28.25
N ILE A 325 3.27 -26.11 27.64
CA ILE A 325 2.61 -24.81 27.57
C ILE A 325 2.01 -24.45 28.93
N THR A 326 1.23 -25.34 29.55
CA THR A 326 0.54 -25.04 30.81
C THR A 326 1.48 -24.80 31.99
N ASN A 327 2.65 -25.46 31.98
CA ASN A 327 3.66 -25.32 33.02
C ASN A 327 4.62 -24.13 32.79
N HIS A 328 4.54 -23.48 31.63
CA HIS A 328 5.44 -22.39 31.29
C HIS A 328 5.10 -21.11 32.10
N PRO A 329 6.10 -20.35 32.61
CA PRO A 329 5.87 -19.16 33.43
C PRO A 329 5.01 -18.07 32.76
N ASN A 330 5.01 -17.99 31.43
CA ASN A 330 4.21 -17.02 30.68
C ASN A 330 2.80 -17.52 30.30
N TYR A 331 2.41 -18.74 30.64
CA TYR A 331 1.06 -19.26 30.36
C TYR A 331 -0.07 -18.34 30.86
N PRO A 332 0.01 -17.70 32.04
CA PRO A 332 -1.01 -16.74 32.48
C PRO A 332 -1.21 -15.56 31.52
N LYS A 333 -0.18 -15.15 30.76
CA LYS A 333 -0.30 -14.08 29.75
C LYS A 333 -1.15 -14.54 28.56
N GLN A 334 -0.96 -15.78 28.10
CA GLN A 334 -1.78 -16.38 27.05
C GLN A 334 -3.23 -16.53 27.49
N VAL A 335 -3.47 -16.98 28.73
CA VAL A 335 -4.83 -17.09 29.29
C VAL A 335 -5.51 -15.72 29.36
N LYS A 336 -4.78 -14.69 29.81
CA LYS A 336 -5.27 -13.32 29.83
C LYS A 336 -5.65 -12.84 28.42
N GLU A 337 -4.82 -13.10 27.41
CA GLU A 337 -5.17 -12.76 26.02
C GLU A 337 -6.47 -13.42 25.57
N TRP A 338 -6.66 -14.72 25.85
CA TRP A 338 -7.93 -15.39 25.49
C TRP A 338 -9.15 -14.79 26.20
N GLN A 339 -8.98 -14.36 27.46
CA GLN A 339 -10.01 -13.66 28.21
C GLN A 339 -10.31 -12.27 27.62
N ASP A 340 -9.28 -11.49 27.31
CA ASP A 340 -9.40 -10.17 26.68
C ASP A 340 -10.06 -10.27 25.27
N LEU A 341 -9.87 -11.40 24.57
CA LEU A 341 -10.53 -11.71 23.31
C LEU A 341 -11.94 -12.29 23.45
N ASN A 342 -12.46 -12.45 24.68
CA ASN A 342 -13.76 -13.08 24.96
C ASN A 342 -13.92 -14.46 24.30
N LEU A 343 -12.86 -15.26 24.28
CA LEU A 343 -12.93 -16.64 23.82
C LEU A 343 -13.52 -17.54 24.92
N LYS A 344 -14.20 -18.62 24.51
CA LYS A 344 -14.68 -19.63 25.45
C LYS A 344 -13.49 -20.45 25.96
N ILE A 345 -13.28 -20.45 27.26
CA ILE A 345 -12.20 -21.18 27.93
C ILE A 345 -12.83 -22.16 28.93
N ALA A 346 -12.64 -23.46 28.71
CA ALA A 346 -12.94 -24.48 29.72
C ALA A 346 -11.84 -24.52 30.79
N ASP A 347 -12.19 -24.91 32.03
CA ASP A 347 -11.28 -24.96 33.18
C ASP A 347 -10.04 -25.83 32.91
N ASN A 348 -10.19 -26.89 32.12
CA ASN A 348 -9.10 -27.72 31.64
C ASN A 348 -8.72 -27.34 30.20
N LEU A 349 -7.47 -26.93 29.97
CA LEU A 349 -7.00 -26.52 28.64
C LEU A 349 -7.18 -27.64 27.60
N LEU A 350 -7.03 -28.90 28.01
CA LEU A 350 -7.17 -30.07 27.14
C LEU A 350 -8.59 -30.24 26.56
N GLU A 351 -9.61 -29.66 27.21
CA GLU A 351 -11.00 -29.70 26.75
C GLU A 351 -11.30 -28.65 25.69
N ASN A 352 -10.42 -27.66 25.51
CA ASN A 352 -10.56 -26.64 24.49
C ASN A 352 -10.05 -27.16 23.14
N GLU A 353 -10.87 -27.10 22.09
CA GLU A 353 -10.52 -27.62 20.77
C GLU A 353 -9.76 -26.59 19.92
N PHE A 354 -10.22 -25.34 19.83
CA PHE A 354 -9.72 -24.37 18.85
C PHE A 354 -9.01 -23.15 19.42
N LEU A 355 -8.72 -23.10 20.73
CA LEU A 355 -8.05 -21.92 21.31
C LEU A 355 -6.73 -21.61 20.56
N PRO A 356 -6.49 -20.35 20.18
CA PRO A 356 -5.30 -19.95 19.43
C PRO A 356 -4.12 -19.75 20.37
N LEU A 357 -3.16 -20.68 20.38
CA LEU A 357 -1.89 -20.49 21.09
C LEU A 357 -0.98 -19.56 20.29
N ASP A 358 -0.46 -18.51 20.91
CA ASP A 358 0.50 -17.60 20.32
C ASP A 358 1.91 -17.85 20.90
N THR A 359 2.85 -18.26 20.03
CA THR A 359 4.25 -18.52 20.43
C THR A 359 5.00 -17.26 20.85
N LEU A 360 4.45 -16.06 20.65
CA LEU A 360 5.00 -14.80 21.16
C LEU A 360 5.29 -14.85 22.67
N TYR A 361 4.47 -15.58 23.44
CA TYR A 361 4.65 -15.74 24.89
C TYR A 361 5.61 -16.89 25.27
N PHE A 362 6.00 -17.74 24.31
CA PHE A 362 6.74 -18.98 24.50
C PHE A 362 7.93 -19.05 23.53
N LYS A 363 8.77 -18.00 23.52
CA LYS A 363 9.90 -17.86 22.57
C LYS A 363 10.90 -19.02 22.63
N ASP A 364 11.08 -19.61 23.80
CA ASP A 364 11.91 -20.81 24.02
C ASP A 364 11.34 -22.08 23.36
N LEU A 365 10.01 -22.14 23.17
CA LEU A 365 9.31 -23.27 22.53
C LEU A 365 8.95 -23.00 21.06
N GLU A 366 9.22 -21.78 20.56
CA GLU A 366 8.74 -21.35 19.24
C GLU A 366 9.31 -22.21 18.11
N GLU A 367 10.61 -22.48 18.10
CA GLU A 367 11.23 -23.33 17.07
C GLU A 367 10.74 -24.78 17.14
N GLU A 368 10.48 -25.29 18.35
CA GLU A 368 9.86 -26.61 18.53
C GLU A 368 8.48 -26.64 17.86
N VAL A 369 7.63 -25.64 18.14
CA VAL A 369 6.28 -25.54 17.55
C VAL A 369 6.33 -25.31 16.03
N LYS A 370 7.20 -24.41 15.55
CA LYS A 370 7.38 -24.14 14.11
C LYS A 370 7.76 -25.41 13.34
N SER A 371 8.64 -26.24 13.90
CA SER A 371 9.12 -27.45 13.24
C SER A 371 8.04 -28.52 12.99
N LEU A 372 6.89 -28.44 13.68
CA LEU A 372 5.77 -29.38 13.53
C LEU A 372 4.98 -29.17 12.24
N PHE A 373 5.05 -27.98 11.65
CA PHE A 373 4.19 -27.56 10.54
C PHE A 373 5.01 -27.28 9.29
N SER A 374 4.62 -27.90 8.18
CA SER A 374 5.15 -27.56 6.87
C SER A 374 4.48 -26.29 6.31
N GLU A 375 5.11 -25.63 5.34
CA GLU A 375 4.54 -24.47 4.62
C GLU A 375 3.16 -24.75 3.99
N ASN A 376 2.83 -26.02 3.72
CA ASN A 376 1.52 -26.40 3.23
C ASN A 376 0.42 -26.41 4.28
N GLU A 377 0.79 -26.52 5.55
CA GLU A 377 -0.13 -26.54 6.69
C GLU A 377 -0.35 -25.14 7.27
N ILE A 378 0.46 -24.15 6.86
CA ILE A 378 0.28 -22.75 7.22
C ILE A 378 -0.88 -22.17 6.39
N ASN A 379 -1.94 -21.76 7.08
CA ASN A 379 -3.13 -21.18 6.47
C ASN A 379 -2.96 -19.70 6.13
N GLY A 380 -2.17 -18.96 6.91
CA GLY A 380 -2.04 -17.51 6.74
C GLY A 380 -0.68 -16.97 7.12
N THR A 381 -0.29 -15.87 6.49
CA THR A 381 0.85 -15.05 6.89
C THR A 381 0.38 -13.61 7.06
N LEU A 382 0.53 -13.05 8.26
CA LEU A 382 0.27 -11.64 8.54
C LEU A 382 1.61 -10.90 8.70
N ILE A 383 1.76 -9.81 7.96
CA ILE A 383 3.02 -9.07 7.87
C ILE A 383 2.77 -7.64 8.29
N LYS A 384 3.44 -7.22 9.37
CA LYS A 384 3.43 -5.82 9.80
C LYS A 384 4.53 -5.06 9.05
N SER A 385 4.15 -4.33 8.00
CA SER A 385 5.09 -3.59 7.18
C SER A 385 4.40 -2.62 6.22
N GLU A 386 5.18 -1.65 5.73
CA GLU A 386 4.81 -0.87 4.56
C GLU A 386 4.68 -1.82 3.35
N ASN A 387 3.57 -1.71 2.62
CA ASN A 387 3.18 -2.72 1.65
C ASN A 387 4.06 -2.80 0.40
N TYR A 388 4.68 -1.71 -0.07
CA TYR A 388 5.70 -1.81 -1.12
C TYR A 388 6.90 -2.62 -0.64
N GLN A 389 7.36 -2.38 0.59
CA GLN A 389 8.50 -3.11 1.16
C GLN A 389 8.18 -4.58 1.40
N ALA A 390 6.96 -4.89 1.85
CA ALA A 390 6.50 -6.27 1.97
C ALA A 390 6.48 -6.98 0.62
N LEU A 391 5.82 -6.42 -0.39
CA LEU A 391 5.74 -7.02 -1.72
C LEU A 391 7.14 -7.21 -2.35
N ASN A 392 8.03 -6.23 -2.21
CA ASN A 392 9.40 -6.34 -2.71
C ASN A 392 10.22 -7.41 -1.97
N SER A 393 10.01 -7.57 -0.65
CA SER A 393 10.68 -8.62 0.14
C SER A 393 10.14 -10.02 -0.15
N LEU A 394 8.89 -10.10 -0.58
CA LEU A 394 8.19 -11.35 -0.92
C LEU A 394 8.35 -11.77 -2.39
N LYS A 395 8.91 -10.90 -3.24
CA LYS A 395 8.92 -11.05 -4.71
C LYS A 395 9.46 -12.38 -5.19
N ASN A 396 10.49 -12.92 -4.53
CA ASN A 396 11.14 -14.16 -4.94
C ASN A 396 10.37 -15.39 -4.43
N ARG A 397 9.80 -15.32 -3.23
CA ARG A 397 9.02 -16.40 -2.61
C ARG A 397 7.67 -16.64 -3.28
N TYR A 398 7.00 -15.59 -3.70
CA TYR A 398 5.64 -15.68 -4.24
C TYR A 398 5.54 -15.23 -5.71
N LYS A 399 6.67 -15.26 -6.44
CA LYS A 399 6.69 -14.97 -7.88
C LYS A 399 5.70 -15.89 -8.61
N GLU A 400 4.75 -15.30 -9.33
CA GLU A 400 3.74 -16.02 -10.11
C GLU A 400 2.99 -17.11 -9.32
N ALA A 401 2.77 -16.89 -8.01
CA ALA A 401 2.17 -17.88 -7.11
C ALA A 401 0.77 -17.49 -6.63
N ILE A 402 0.39 -16.20 -6.68
CA ILE A 402 -0.86 -15.71 -6.08
C ILE A 402 -2.03 -15.90 -7.05
N ASP A 403 -3.11 -16.53 -6.59
CA ASP A 403 -4.32 -16.79 -7.37
C ASP A 403 -5.27 -15.58 -7.39
N CYS A 404 -5.41 -14.90 -6.26
CA CYS A 404 -6.29 -13.75 -6.15
C CYS A 404 -5.65 -12.65 -5.31
N ILE A 405 -5.63 -11.43 -5.85
CA ILE A 405 -5.31 -10.23 -5.08
C ILE A 405 -6.58 -9.43 -4.91
N TYR A 406 -6.92 -9.08 -3.67
CA TYR A 406 -7.95 -8.08 -3.38
C TYR A 406 -7.31 -6.96 -2.58
N ILE A 407 -7.55 -5.72 -2.98
CA ILE A 407 -7.12 -4.55 -2.21
C ILE A 407 -8.21 -3.49 -2.10
N ASP A 408 -8.15 -2.76 -0.99
CA ASP A 408 -9.00 -1.61 -0.68
C ASP A 408 -8.11 -0.39 -0.36
N PRO A 409 -7.46 0.20 -1.38
CA PRO A 409 -6.54 1.32 -1.17
C PRO A 409 -7.29 2.58 -0.68
N PRO A 410 -6.58 3.60 -0.16
CA PRO A 410 -7.20 4.89 0.17
C PRO A 410 -7.87 5.52 -1.06
N TYR A 411 -9.07 6.07 -0.91
CA TYR A 411 -9.88 6.58 -2.03
C TYR A 411 -9.58 8.04 -2.39
N ASN A 412 -8.74 8.72 -1.60
CA ASN A 412 -8.36 10.11 -1.75
C ASN A 412 -9.54 11.12 -1.67
N THR A 413 -10.49 10.88 -0.77
CA THR A 413 -11.73 11.69 -0.63
C THR A 413 -11.50 13.07 -0.03
N GLN A 414 -10.26 13.41 0.35
CA GLN A 414 -9.85 14.60 1.09
C GLN A 414 -10.42 14.66 2.52
N ASN A 415 -10.88 13.53 3.06
CA ASN A 415 -11.39 13.44 4.42
C ASN A 415 -10.30 12.97 5.41
N ASN A 416 -10.11 13.71 6.49
CA ASN A 416 -9.15 13.37 7.53
C ASN A 416 -9.71 12.39 8.58
N GLU A 417 -10.86 11.76 8.39
CA GLU A 417 -11.43 10.78 9.35
C GLU A 417 -10.95 9.33 9.10
N PHE A 418 -10.26 9.06 7.99
CA PHE A 418 -9.77 7.72 7.67
C PHE A 418 -8.49 7.36 8.44
N VAL A 419 -8.27 6.05 8.65
CA VAL A 419 -7.07 5.52 9.33
C VAL A 419 -5.82 5.73 8.46
N TYR A 420 -5.97 5.63 7.14
CA TYR A 420 -4.92 6.03 6.19
C TYR A 420 -4.96 7.54 5.91
N ALA A 421 -3.86 8.06 5.36
CA ALA A 421 -3.95 9.35 4.68
C ALA A 421 -4.91 9.21 3.49
N ASP A 422 -5.82 10.16 3.34
CA ASP A 422 -6.85 10.15 2.31
C ASP A 422 -6.96 11.52 1.60
N ASN A 423 -5.87 12.28 1.67
CA ASN A 423 -5.72 13.64 1.19
C ASN A 423 -4.44 13.81 0.37
N PHE A 424 -4.04 12.77 -0.35
CA PHE A 424 -2.88 12.79 -1.22
C PHE A 424 -3.10 13.75 -2.39
N LYS A 425 -2.00 14.34 -2.88
CA LYS A 425 -2.01 14.83 -4.26
C LYS A 425 -2.22 13.61 -5.17
N ARG A 426 -3.09 13.75 -6.18
CA ARG A 426 -3.45 12.65 -7.09
C ARG A 426 -2.23 11.98 -7.74
N SER A 427 -1.22 12.75 -8.12
CA SER A 427 0.02 12.23 -8.68
C SER A 427 0.85 11.42 -7.69
N SER A 428 0.93 11.87 -6.42
CA SER A 428 1.53 11.08 -5.33
C SER A 428 0.78 9.76 -5.13
N TRP A 429 -0.56 9.77 -5.17
CA TRP A 429 -1.38 8.57 -5.07
C TRP A 429 -1.13 7.60 -6.23
N LEU A 430 -1.06 8.11 -7.47
CA LEU A 430 -0.78 7.29 -8.65
C LEU A 430 0.62 6.68 -8.61
N ALA A 431 1.66 7.44 -8.24
CA ALA A 431 3.01 6.91 -8.07
C ALA A 431 3.07 5.84 -6.96
N MET A 432 2.36 6.05 -5.84
CA MET A 432 2.24 5.06 -4.76
C MET A 432 1.60 3.76 -5.27
N MET A 433 0.51 3.86 -6.02
CA MET A 433 -0.22 2.71 -6.55
C MET A 433 0.55 1.99 -7.65
N GLU A 434 1.16 2.71 -8.60
CA GLU A 434 1.94 2.14 -9.70
C GLU A 434 3.00 1.17 -9.19
N ASN A 435 3.85 1.64 -8.27
CA ASN A 435 4.94 0.86 -7.68
C ASN A 435 4.44 -0.46 -7.04
N ARG A 436 3.23 -0.46 -6.48
CA ARG A 436 2.61 -1.64 -5.86
C ARG A 436 1.96 -2.54 -6.89
N LEU A 437 1.27 -1.96 -7.88
CA LEU A 437 0.60 -2.69 -8.95
C LEU A 437 1.60 -3.44 -9.83
N GLU A 438 2.78 -2.86 -10.11
CA GLU A 438 3.87 -3.54 -10.82
C GLU A 438 4.33 -4.81 -10.08
N LEU A 439 4.56 -4.70 -8.76
CA LEU A 439 4.93 -5.85 -7.93
C LEU A 439 3.79 -6.86 -7.83
N ALA A 440 2.55 -6.40 -7.58
CA ALA A 440 1.36 -7.26 -7.52
C ALA A 440 1.17 -8.06 -8.81
N HIS A 441 1.34 -7.41 -9.97
CA HIS A 441 1.28 -8.05 -11.27
C HIS A 441 2.35 -9.15 -11.41
N SER A 442 3.58 -8.94 -10.90
CA SER A 442 4.64 -9.97 -10.94
C SER A 442 4.41 -11.16 -10.01
N LEU A 443 3.60 -10.99 -8.96
CA LEU A 443 3.28 -12.03 -7.98
C LEU A 443 2.07 -12.89 -8.40
N LEU A 444 1.16 -12.35 -9.23
CA LEU A 444 0.02 -13.10 -9.76
C LEU A 444 0.48 -14.24 -10.67
N ASN A 445 -0.10 -15.41 -10.47
CA ASN A 445 0.06 -16.51 -11.40
C ASN A 445 -0.71 -16.23 -12.71
N ASP A 446 -0.43 -17.01 -13.76
CA ASP A 446 -0.98 -16.79 -15.10
C ASP A 446 -2.52 -16.92 -15.19
N LYS A 447 -3.17 -17.58 -14.23
CA LYS A 447 -4.64 -17.65 -14.11
C LYS A 447 -5.20 -16.66 -13.09
N GLY A 448 -4.32 -15.88 -12.46
CA GLY A 448 -4.63 -15.05 -11.32
C GLY A 448 -5.42 -13.81 -11.71
N VAL A 449 -6.16 -13.28 -10.74
CA VAL A 449 -7.02 -12.11 -10.90
C VAL A 449 -6.80 -11.11 -9.77
N MET A 450 -6.86 -9.83 -10.10
CA MET A 450 -6.80 -8.72 -9.17
C MET A 450 -8.14 -7.98 -9.12
N PHE A 451 -8.60 -7.69 -7.90
CA PHE A 451 -9.77 -6.88 -7.57
C PHE A 451 -9.32 -5.64 -6.79
N VAL A 452 -9.72 -4.46 -7.24
CA VAL A 452 -9.40 -3.17 -6.58
C VAL A 452 -10.68 -2.42 -6.29
N SER A 453 -11.04 -2.30 -5.01
CA SER A 453 -12.14 -1.44 -4.57
C SER A 453 -11.74 0.04 -4.67
N ILE A 454 -12.63 0.87 -5.21
CA ILE A 454 -12.37 2.30 -5.42
C ILE A 454 -13.68 3.09 -5.54
N ASP A 455 -13.64 4.40 -5.26
CA ASP A 455 -14.76 5.32 -5.49
C ASP A 455 -14.52 6.27 -6.68
N ASP A 456 -15.48 7.14 -6.96
CA ASP A 456 -15.44 8.09 -8.07
C ASP A 456 -14.22 9.04 -8.07
N ASN A 457 -13.53 9.26 -6.95
CA ASN A 457 -12.43 10.22 -6.88
C ASN A 457 -11.21 9.77 -7.70
N GLU A 458 -10.89 8.48 -7.63
CA GLU A 458 -9.70 7.91 -8.27
C GLU A 458 -10.00 6.76 -9.26
N GLN A 459 -11.26 6.32 -9.40
CA GLN A 459 -11.63 5.19 -10.27
C GLN A 459 -11.08 5.30 -11.70
N ALA A 460 -11.27 6.45 -12.36
CA ALA A 460 -10.84 6.64 -13.75
C ALA A 460 -9.31 6.62 -13.90
N TYR A 461 -8.59 7.20 -12.94
CA TYR A 461 -7.13 7.26 -12.95
C TYR A 461 -6.52 5.90 -12.59
N CYS A 462 -7.10 5.21 -11.60
CA CYS A 462 -6.73 3.84 -11.24
C CYS A 462 -6.94 2.88 -12.41
N LYS A 463 -8.07 2.98 -13.12
CA LYS A 463 -8.33 2.20 -14.34
C LYS A 463 -7.26 2.41 -15.41
N ALA A 464 -6.92 3.67 -15.72
CA ALA A 464 -5.89 3.98 -16.71
C ALA A 464 -4.51 3.45 -16.28
N LEU A 465 -4.17 3.56 -15.00
CA LEU A 465 -2.94 3.02 -14.45
C LEU A 465 -2.89 1.48 -14.51
N MET A 466 -4.00 0.82 -14.16
CA MET A 466 -4.09 -0.64 -14.27
C MET A 466 -4.03 -1.10 -15.73
N ASP A 467 -4.60 -0.36 -16.68
CA ASP A 467 -4.42 -0.63 -18.10
C ASP A 467 -2.93 -0.59 -18.49
N GLU A 468 -2.19 0.42 -18.04
CA GLU A 468 -0.75 0.50 -18.31
C GLU A 468 0.03 -0.70 -17.74
N VAL A 469 -0.24 -1.07 -16.48
CA VAL A 469 0.48 -2.13 -15.77
C VAL A 469 0.12 -3.54 -16.30
N PHE A 470 -1.15 -3.84 -16.51
CA PHE A 470 -1.63 -5.19 -16.83
C PHE A 470 -1.70 -5.49 -18.32
N ASN A 471 -1.84 -4.46 -19.17
CA ASN A 471 -2.05 -4.71 -20.59
C ASN A 471 -0.76 -4.71 -21.38
N GLY A 472 0.17 -3.77 -21.17
CA GLY A 472 1.43 -3.69 -21.94
C GLY A 472 1.28 -3.80 -23.47
N GLY A 473 0.06 -3.61 -24.03
CA GLY A 473 -0.32 -3.89 -25.42
C GLY A 473 -1.48 -4.89 -25.67
N GLY A 474 -1.97 -5.63 -24.66
CA GLY A 474 -3.13 -6.55 -24.73
C GLY A 474 -4.43 -6.00 -24.11
N ASP A 475 -5.45 -6.84 -23.88
CA ASP A 475 -6.71 -6.47 -23.21
C ASP A 475 -7.01 -7.45 -22.07
N ASN A 476 -6.37 -7.27 -20.92
CA ASN A 476 -6.53 -8.09 -19.71
C ASN A 476 -7.58 -7.54 -18.73
N PHE A 477 -8.29 -6.49 -19.14
CA PHE A 477 -9.39 -5.92 -18.37
C PHE A 477 -10.60 -6.87 -18.39
N VAL A 478 -11.10 -7.23 -17.21
CA VAL A 478 -12.22 -8.18 -17.08
C VAL A 478 -13.53 -7.44 -16.91
N ALA A 479 -13.62 -6.55 -15.90
CA ALA A 479 -14.86 -5.83 -15.60
C ALA A 479 -14.61 -4.61 -14.70
N ASN A 480 -15.54 -3.65 -14.80
CA ASN A 480 -15.75 -2.62 -13.77
C ASN A 480 -17.05 -2.95 -13.05
N VAL A 481 -16.95 -3.57 -11.88
CA VAL A 481 -18.10 -4.02 -11.11
C VAL A 481 -18.62 -2.85 -10.26
N VAL A 482 -19.92 -2.61 -10.28
CA VAL A 482 -20.59 -1.61 -9.45
C VAL A 482 -21.20 -2.30 -8.25
N TRP A 483 -20.72 -1.98 -7.05
CA TRP A 483 -21.28 -2.51 -5.80
C TRP A 483 -22.11 -1.45 -5.08
N ARG A 484 -23.37 -1.79 -4.78
CA ARG A 484 -24.24 -0.95 -3.98
C ARG A 484 -23.80 -1.00 -2.51
N LYS A 485 -23.17 0.07 -2.03
CA LYS A 485 -22.56 0.18 -0.69
C LYS A 485 -23.50 0.69 0.40
N LYS A 486 -24.68 1.21 0.05
CA LYS A 486 -25.70 1.75 0.98
C LYS A 486 -27.13 1.34 0.59
N TYR A 487 -27.98 1.14 1.59
CA TYR A 487 -29.42 0.92 1.41
C TYR A 487 -30.13 2.10 0.74
N GLY A 488 -29.78 3.33 1.12
CA GLY A 488 -30.46 4.54 0.66
C GLY A 488 -29.66 5.82 0.97
N GLY A 489 -30.18 6.96 0.53
CA GLY A 489 -29.50 8.25 0.61
C GLY A 489 -29.60 8.95 1.96
N GLY A 490 -28.53 9.66 2.33
CA GLY A 490 -28.55 10.61 3.45
C GLY A 490 -29.12 11.97 3.05
N LYS A 491 -29.64 12.72 4.03
CA LYS A 491 -30.22 14.08 3.88
C LYS A 491 -29.25 15.14 3.32
N GLY A 492 -27.96 14.81 3.13
CA GLY A 492 -26.91 15.72 2.64
C GLY A 492 -26.56 15.59 1.15
N SER A 493 -27.27 14.75 0.38
CA SER A 493 -27.00 14.57 -1.05
C SER A 493 -27.46 15.80 -1.84
N ARG A 494 -26.58 16.43 -2.63
CA ARG A 494 -26.90 17.67 -3.38
C ARG A 494 -27.51 17.42 -4.76
N PHE A 495 -26.90 16.55 -5.57
CA PHE A 495 -27.30 16.30 -6.95
C PHE A 495 -27.75 14.86 -7.16
N PHE A 496 -26.87 13.91 -6.84
CA PHE A 496 -27.15 12.49 -6.84
C PHE A 496 -26.93 11.91 -5.47
N VAL A 497 -27.68 10.86 -5.16
CA VAL A 497 -27.46 10.06 -3.97
C VAL A 497 -26.34 9.07 -4.29
N ASP A 498 -25.20 9.24 -3.61
CA ASP A 498 -24.08 8.29 -3.68
C ASP A 498 -24.44 6.96 -2.97
N LEU A 499 -24.72 5.93 -3.77
CA LEU A 499 -25.14 4.60 -3.32
C LEU A 499 -24.17 3.48 -3.69
N HIS A 500 -23.14 3.76 -4.49
CA HIS A 500 -22.28 2.72 -5.04
C HIS A 500 -20.80 3.05 -4.92
N GLU A 501 -20.00 2.01 -5.12
CA GLU A 501 -18.55 2.03 -5.30
C GLU A 501 -18.21 1.10 -6.45
N TYR A 502 -16.97 1.14 -6.90
CA TYR A 502 -16.47 0.36 -8.02
C TYR A 502 -15.48 -0.70 -7.53
N ILE A 503 -15.41 -1.81 -8.25
CA ILE A 503 -14.38 -2.84 -8.10
C ILE A 503 -13.82 -3.10 -9.49
N LEU A 504 -12.58 -2.66 -9.73
CA LEU A 504 -11.85 -2.92 -10.97
C LEU A 504 -11.32 -4.34 -10.95
N VAL A 505 -11.52 -5.07 -12.05
CA VAL A 505 -11.12 -6.48 -12.17
C VAL A 505 -10.18 -6.66 -13.36
N TYR A 506 -8.99 -7.19 -13.09
CA TYR A 506 -7.96 -7.46 -14.10
C TYR A 506 -7.42 -8.87 -13.96
N ALA A 507 -7.25 -9.55 -15.08
CA ALA A 507 -6.55 -10.83 -15.13
C ALA A 507 -5.05 -10.59 -15.28
N LYS A 508 -4.22 -11.53 -14.81
CA LYS A 508 -2.83 -11.63 -15.26
C LYS A 508 -2.78 -11.91 -16.76
N ASN A 509 -3.60 -12.88 -17.19
CA ASN A 509 -3.78 -13.27 -18.58
C ASN A 509 -5.24 -13.71 -18.78
N ILE A 510 -6.03 -12.87 -19.46
CA ILE A 510 -7.47 -13.09 -19.62
C ILE A 510 -7.80 -14.37 -20.39
N GLY A 511 -6.90 -14.82 -21.28
CA GLY A 511 -7.08 -16.05 -22.05
C GLY A 511 -7.04 -17.32 -21.18
N ASN A 512 -6.43 -17.23 -20.00
CA ASN A 512 -6.29 -18.33 -19.05
C ASN A 512 -7.19 -18.17 -17.80
N LEU A 513 -7.95 -17.06 -17.72
CA LEU A 513 -8.86 -16.80 -16.61
C LEU A 513 -10.13 -17.62 -16.75
N GLN A 514 -10.55 -18.24 -15.64
CA GLN A 514 -11.81 -18.96 -15.57
C GLN A 514 -13.02 -17.99 -15.49
N GLU A 515 -14.13 -18.37 -16.11
CA GLU A 515 -15.38 -17.60 -16.04
C GLU A 515 -15.95 -17.58 -14.62
N PHE A 516 -16.50 -16.42 -14.20
CA PHE A 516 -17.03 -16.22 -12.86
C PHE A 516 -18.51 -16.59 -12.75
N TYR A 517 -18.75 -17.84 -12.35
CA TYR A 517 -20.09 -18.37 -12.13
C TYR A 517 -20.56 -18.26 -10.67
N ILE A 518 -21.84 -17.97 -10.49
CA ILE A 518 -22.55 -17.99 -9.21
C ILE A 518 -23.79 -18.86 -9.32
N GLU A 519 -24.27 -19.40 -8.21
CA GLU A 519 -25.57 -20.07 -8.16
C GLU A 519 -26.71 -19.08 -8.41
N ARG A 520 -27.77 -19.55 -9.07
CA ARG A 520 -29.00 -18.77 -9.24
C ARG A 520 -29.63 -18.45 -7.89
N ASN A 521 -29.97 -17.19 -7.66
CA ASN A 521 -30.75 -16.78 -6.49
C ASN A 521 -32.22 -17.20 -6.62
N ASP A 522 -32.98 -17.14 -5.52
CA ASP A 522 -34.36 -17.62 -5.49
C ASP A 522 -35.27 -16.87 -6.47
N LYS A 523 -35.09 -15.55 -6.63
CA LYS A 523 -35.83 -14.75 -7.62
C LYS A 523 -35.56 -15.19 -9.06
N GLN A 524 -34.31 -15.55 -9.35
CA GLN A 524 -33.94 -16.09 -10.66
C GLN A 524 -34.52 -17.50 -10.88
N LYS A 525 -34.76 -18.28 -9.81
CA LYS A 525 -35.43 -19.59 -9.90
C LYS A 525 -36.94 -19.47 -10.11
N GLU A 526 -37.59 -18.41 -9.60
CA GLU A 526 -39.04 -18.19 -9.72
C GLU A 526 -39.55 -18.11 -11.17
N VAL A 527 -38.71 -17.72 -12.14
CA VAL A 527 -39.13 -17.63 -13.56
C VAL A 527 -39.35 -19.00 -14.19
N PHE A 528 -38.75 -20.07 -13.64
CA PHE A 528 -38.83 -21.43 -14.16
C PHE A 528 -40.13 -22.10 -13.68
N THR A 529 -41.18 -21.97 -14.49
CA THR A 529 -42.54 -22.44 -14.15
C THR A 529 -43.04 -23.59 -15.02
N GLY A 530 -42.48 -23.77 -16.21
CA GLY A 530 -42.87 -24.83 -17.14
C GLY A 530 -42.30 -26.19 -16.76
N THR A 531 -43.06 -27.26 -17.03
CA THR A 531 -42.69 -28.65 -16.77
C THR A 531 -42.80 -29.48 -18.04
N ASP A 532 -41.96 -30.50 -18.16
CA ASP A 532 -42.03 -31.52 -19.20
C ASP A 532 -41.37 -32.83 -18.73
N LYS A 533 -41.27 -33.83 -19.61
CA LYS A 533 -40.70 -35.15 -19.29
C LYS A 533 -39.23 -35.11 -18.82
N TYR A 534 -38.52 -33.99 -19.00
CA TYR A 534 -37.13 -33.82 -18.58
C TYR A 534 -37.01 -33.09 -17.24
N GLU A 535 -38.10 -32.81 -16.51
CA GLU A 535 -38.06 -32.04 -15.26
C GLU A 535 -37.11 -32.63 -14.22
N THR A 536 -37.05 -33.96 -14.08
CA THR A 536 -36.11 -34.60 -13.13
C THR A 536 -34.65 -34.34 -13.49
N GLU A 537 -34.31 -34.41 -14.78
CA GLU A 537 -32.94 -34.28 -15.28
C GLU A 537 -32.50 -32.83 -15.45
N ARG A 538 -33.35 -31.99 -16.05
CA ARG A 538 -33.06 -30.61 -16.46
C ARG A 538 -33.71 -29.55 -15.55
N GLY A 539 -34.67 -29.93 -14.72
CA GLY A 539 -35.43 -28.99 -13.88
C GLY A 539 -36.61 -28.35 -14.62
N LYS A 540 -37.28 -27.38 -13.98
CA LYS A 540 -38.33 -26.60 -14.63
C LYS A 540 -37.75 -25.71 -15.72
N PHE A 541 -38.56 -25.26 -16.67
CA PHE A 541 -38.12 -24.37 -17.75
C PHE A 541 -38.93 -23.09 -17.84
N TYR A 542 -38.35 -22.09 -18.49
CA TYR A 542 -39.09 -20.98 -19.07
C TYR A 542 -38.79 -20.87 -20.57
N ILE A 543 -39.58 -20.10 -21.30
CA ILE A 543 -39.43 -19.94 -22.75
C ILE A 543 -39.10 -18.50 -23.13
N ARG A 544 -38.21 -18.30 -24.12
CA ARG A 544 -38.00 -16.99 -24.77
C ARG A 544 -38.17 -17.12 -26.29
N PRO A 545 -38.64 -16.06 -26.98
CA PRO A 545 -38.71 -16.06 -28.44
C PRO A 545 -37.33 -16.33 -29.06
N LEU A 546 -37.28 -17.16 -30.10
CA LEU A 546 -36.06 -17.43 -30.86
C LEU A 546 -35.77 -16.33 -31.89
N LYS A 547 -36.77 -15.50 -32.20
CA LYS A 547 -36.64 -14.37 -33.12
C LYS A 547 -35.69 -13.33 -32.54
N SER A 548 -34.73 -12.87 -33.35
CA SER A 548 -33.78 -11.82 -32.97
C SER A 548 -34.39 -10.44 -33.15
N GLY A 549 -34.10 -9.54 -32.21
CA GLY A 549 -34.38 -8.10 -32.32
C GLY A 549 -33.14 -7.25 -32.64
N LEU A 550 -32.00 -7.89 -32.93
CA LEU A 550 -30.73 -7.21 -33.19
C LEU A 550 -30.60 -6.79 -34.67
N ALA A 551 -29.58 -5.98 -34.98
CA ALA A 551 -29.24 -5.57 -36.34
C ALA A 551 -29.09 -6.76 -37.29
N GLU A 552 -29.37 -6.52 -38.58
CA GLU A 552 -29.46 -7.58 -39.58
C GLU A 552 -28.13 -8.33 -39.77
N ARG A 553 -28.17 -9.67 -39.75
CA ARG A 553 -27.08 -10.60 -39.97
C ARG A 553 -27.57 -11.70 -40.91
N LYS A 554 -27.18 -11.61 -42.19
CA LYS A 554 -27.65 -12.51 -43.26
C LYS A 554 -27.46 -13.99 -42.95
N THR A 555 -26.38 -14.36 -42.24
CA THR A 555 -26.09 -15.73 -41.82
C THR A 555 -27.10 -16.32 -40.82
N LEU A 556 -27.88 -15.48 -40.15
CA LEU A 556 -28.90 -15.88 -39.17
C LEU A 556 -30.33 -15.80 -39.73
N ILE A 557 -30.49 -15.48 -41.02
CA ILE A 557 -31.77 -15.46 -41.71
C ILE A 557 -31.91 -16.74 -42.52
N TYR A 558 -32.78 -17.63 -42.05
CA TYR A 558 -33.07 -18.89 -42.72
C TYR A 558 -34.51 -19.35 -42.42
N PRO A 559 -35.12 -20.15 -43.31
CA PRO A 559 -36.47 -20.67 -43.09
C PRO A 559 -36.46 -21.74 -41.99
N ILE A 560 -37.47 -21.71 -41.11
CA ILE A 560 -37.80 -22.78 -40.17
C ILE A 560 -39.20 -23.30 -40.50
N GLU A 561 -39.32 -24.61 -40.71
CA GLU A 561 -40.58 -25.30 -40.94
C GLU A 561 -41.33 -25.51 -39.61
N CYS A 562 -42.62 -25.17 -39.61
CA CYS A 562 -43.55 -25.28 -38.49
C CYS A 562 -44.30 -26.62 -38.54
N PRO A 563 -44.97 -27.05 -37.44
CA PRO A 563 -45.64 -28.35 -37.38
C PRO A 563 -46.76 -28.56 -38.41
N ASP A 564 -47.31 -27.51 -39.02
CA ASP A 564 -48.34 -27.58 -40.05
C ASP A 564 -47.77 -27.52 -41.48
N GLY A 565 -46.44 -27.58 -41.64
CA GLY A 565 -45.74 -27.45 -42.91
C GLY A 565 -45.53 -26.01 -43.38
N SER A 566 -46.04 -25.01 -42.67
CA SER A 566 -45.76 -23.60 -42.98
C SER A 566 -44.33 -23.21 -42.60
N THR A 567 -43.74 -22.21 -43.28
CA THR A 567 -42.36 -21.77 -43.00
C THR A 567 -42.31 -20.35 -42.47
N ILE A 568 -41.50 -20.12 -41.44
CA ILE A 568 -41.17 -18.78 -40.94
C ILE A 568 -39.74 -18.45 -41.37
N THR A 569 -39.56 -17.35 -42.10
CA THR A 569 -38.23 -16.82 -42.45
C THR A 569 -38.05 -15.47 -41.79
N THR A 570 -37.11 -15.39 -40.85
CA THR A 570 -36.75 -14.17 -40.12
C THR A 570 -35.31 -14.31 -39.64
N GLN A 571 -34.75 -13.26 -39.06
CA GLN A 571 -33.51 -13.39 -38.30
C GLN A 571 -33.75 -14.13 -36.97
N TRP A 572 -32.96 -15.18 -36.75
CA TRP A 572 -32.94 -15.96 -35.52
C TRP A 572 -31.77 -15.56 -34.62
N ILE A 573 -31.83 -15.94 -33.34
CA ILE A 573 -30.76 -15.68 -32.37
C ILE A 573 -29.55 -16.60 -32.59
N CYS A 574 -29.73 -17.73 -33.28
CA CYS A 574 -28.70 -18.75 -33.50
C CYS A 574 -28.60 -19.14 -34.97
N ALA A 575 -27.51 -19.82 -35.34
CA ALA A 575 -27.35 -20.41 -36.67
C ALA A 575 -28.25 -21.64 -36.85
N LYS A 576 -28.44 -22.07 -38.11
CA LYS A 576 -29.32 -23.19 -38.47
C LYS A 576 -28.89 -24.49 -37.79
N GLU A 577 -27.59 -24.76 -37.73
CA GLU A 577 -27.02 -25.96 -37.12
C GLU A 577 -27.34 -26.00 -35.62
N THR A 578 -27.21 -24.87 -34.92
CA THR A 578 -27.58 -24.76 -33.50
C THR A 578 -29.07 -24.95 -33.30
N PHE A 579 -29.91 -24.42 -34.20
CA PHE A 579 -31.35 -24.64 -34.14
C PHE A 579 -31.71 -26.12 -34.28
N GLU A 580 -31.17 -26.81 -35.29
CA GLU A 580 -31.47 -28.23 -35.49
C GLU A 580 -30.99 -29.08 -34.31
N LYS A 581 -29.83 -28.75 -33.73
CA LYS A 581 -29.37 -29.37 -32.48
C LYS A 581 -30.41 -29.16 -31.36
N MET A 582 -30.82 -27.92 -31.10
CA MET A 582 -31.82 -27.62 -30.06
C MET A 582 -33.18 -28.29 -30.32
N LYS A 583 -33.58 -28.42 -31.59
CA LYS A 583 -34.81 -29.12 -32.00
C LYS A 583 -34.72 -30.61 -31.68
N SER A 584 -33.58 -31.25 -32.01
CA SER A 584 -33.32 -32.66 -31.68
C SER A 584 -33.27 -32.93 -30.17
N GLU A 585 -32.83 -31.95 -29.38
CA GLU A 585 -32.81 -32.01 -27.91
C GLU A 585 -34.17 -31.65 -27.25
N GLU A 586 -35.22 -31.44 -28.04
CA GLU A 586 -36.57 -31.02 -27.61
C GLU A 586 -36.61 -29.69 -26.82
N ARG A 587 -35.68 -28.79 -27.12
CA ARG A 587 -35.56 -27.45 -26.52
C ARG A 587 -36.34 -26.37 -27.28
N ILE A 588 -37.05 -26.72 -28.36
CA ILE A 588 -37.82 -25.79 -29.19
C ILE A 588 -39.32 -25.96 -28.95
N VAL A 589 -40.05 -24.85 -28.87
CA VAL A 589 -41.51 -24.83 -28.74
C VAL A 589 -42.10 -23.97 -29.86
N PHE A 590 -43.02 -24.55 -30.61
CA PHE A 590 -43.84 -23.84 -31.60
C PHE A 590 -45.17 -23.45 -30.96
N LYS A 591 -45.45 -22.16 -30.84
CA LYS A 591 -46.71 -21.65 -30.28
C LYS A 591 -47.56 -21.01 -31.37
N LYS A 592 -48.74 -21.59 -31.62
CA LYS A 592 -49.72 -21.04 -32.57
C LYS A 592 -50.38 -19.80 -31.99
N LEU A 593 -50.39 -18.71 -32.74
CA LEU A 593 -51.01 -17.44 -32.40
C LEU A 593 -52.50 -17.44 -32.79
N LYS A 594 -53.26 -16.47 -32.27
CA LYS A 594 -54.70 -16.32 -32.57
C LYS A 594 -55.00 -16.14 -34.06
N ASN A 595 -54.06 -15.57 -34.83
CA ASN A 595 -54.18 -15.37 -36.27
C ASN A 595 -53.79 -16.62 -37.10
N GLY A 596 -53.52 -17.75 -36.46
CA GLY A 596 -53.13 -19.00 -37.12
C GLY A 596 -51.64 -19.16 -37.41
N SER A 597 -50.84 -18.10 -37.34
CA SER A 597 -49.37 -18.16 -37.55
C SER A 597 -48.63 -18.71 -36.32
N TYR A 598 -47.39 -19.17 -36.49
CA TYR A 598 -46.56 -19.69 -35.40
C TYR A 598 -45.51 -18.68 -34.93
N ASN A 599 -45.16 -18.77 -33.65
CA ASN A 599 -43.91 -18.22 -33.10
C ASN A 599 -43.04 -19.36 -32.55
N VAL A 600 -41.73 -19.23 -32.74
CA VAL A 600 -40.73 -20.19 -32.28
C VAL A 600 -40.09 -19.69 -30.99
N TYR A 601 -40.02 -20.56 -29.99
CA TYR A 601 -39.43 -20.28 -28.69
C TYR A 601 -38.36 -21.31 -28.35
N LYS A 602 -37.38 -20.91 -27.54
CA LYS A 602 -36.39 -21.79 -26.91
C LYS A 602 -36.74 -21.99 -25.43
N LYS A 603 -36.66 -23.23 -24.95
CA LYS A 603 -36.70 -23.59 -23.53
C LYS A 603 -35.33 -23.38 -22.89
N PHE A 604 -35.33 -22.77 -21.72
CA PHE A 604 -34.18 -22.63 -20.83
C PHE A 604 -34.52 -23.34 -19.53
N TYR A 605 -33.69 -24.29 -19.13
CA TYR A 605 -33.98 -25.14 -17.98
C TYR A 605 -33.19 -24.71 -16.73
N GLU A 606 -33.77 -24.94 -15.56
CA GLU A 606 -33.24 -24.51 -14.26
C GLU A 606 -31.85 -25.12 -13.97
N LYS A 607 -31.62 -26.37 -14.38
CA LYS A 607 -30.35 -27.07 -14.17
C LYS A 607 -29.36 -26.91 -15.33
N ASP A 608 -29.71 -26.16 -16.37
CA ASP A 608 -28.74 -25.81 -17.42
C ASP A 608 -27.54 -25.09 -16.76
N ASN A 609 -26.31 -25.45 -17.16
CA ASN A 609 -25.04 -25.02 -16.58
C ASN A 609 -24.93 -25.24 -15.07
N ASN A 610 -25.33 -26.42 -14.57
CA ASN A 610 -25.26 -26.77 -13.15
C ASN A 610 -26.00 -25.78 -12.24
N SER A 611 -27.11 -25.19 -12.72
CA SER A 611 -27.86 -24.15 -12.01
C SER A 611 -27.09 -22.85 -11.75
N GLN A 612 -26.00 -22.62 -12.49
CA GLN A 612 -25.16 -21.43 -12.36
C GLN A 612 -25.41 -20.42 -13.47
N VAL A 613 -25.08 -19.16 -13.18
CA VAL A 613 -25.11 -18.02 -14.09
C VAL A 613 -23.82 -17.22 -13.95
N LEU A 614 -23.45 -16.48 -14.99
CA LEU A 614 -22.34 -15.54 -14.89
C LEU A 614 -22.65 -14.47 -13.85
N THR A 615 -21.62 -14.02 -13.16
CA THR A 615 -21.71 -12.96 -12.15
C THR A 615 -22.08 -11.65 -12.82
N GLU A 616 -23.09 -10.97 -12.28
CA GLU A 616 -23.52 -9.66 -12.77
C GLU A 616 -22.48 -8.59 -12.40
N SER A 617 -22.19 -7.68 -13.32
CA SER A 617 -21.29 -6.54 -13.06
C SER A 617 -21.92 -5.47 -12.17
N ILE A 618 -23.18 -5.65 -11.72
CA ILE A 618 -23.84 -4.76 -10.78
C ILE A 618 -24.28 -5.62 -9.59
N ILE A 619 -23.64 -5.42 -8.45
CA ILE A 619 -23.90 -6.13 -7.21
C ILE A 619 -24.80 -5.26 -6.34
N TYR A 620 -26.08 -5.62 -6.23
CA TYR A 620 -27.08 -4.90 -5.43
C TYR A 620 -27.80 -5.78 -4.40
N ASP A 621 -27.44 -7.07 -4.35
CA ASP A 621 -28.04 -8.12 -3.52
C ASP A 621 -27.15 -8.53 -2.33
N LEU A 622 -25.95 -7.96 -2.19
CA LEU A 622 -25.02 -8.23 -1.09
C LEU A 622 -25.11 -7.20 0.03
N ALA A 623 -24.34 -7.47 1.11
CA ALA A 623 -24.21 -6.61 2.27
C ALA A 623 -23.69 -5.21 1.90
N TYR A 624 -24.02 -4.22 2.74
CA TYR A 624 -23.61 -2.82 2.62
C TYR A 624 -22.51 -2.49 3.64
N ASN A 625 -21.97 -1.26 3.57
CA ASN A 625 -20.97 -0.77 4.53
C ASN A 625 -21.45 -0.81 5.99
N GLN A 626 -22.76 -0.69 6.24
CA GLN A 626 -23.33 -0.77 7.58
C GLN A 626 -23.10 -2.14 8.22
N GLN A 627 -23.32 -3.22 7.48
CA GLN A 627 -23.10 -4.58 7.99
C GLN A 627 -21.63 -4.84 8.32
N GLY A 628 -20.68 -4.34 7.53
CA GLY A 628 -19.26 -4.46 7.88
C GLY A 628 -18.93 -3.84 9.25
N LYS A 629 -19.54 -2.69 9.57
CA LYS A 629 -19.39 -2.05 10.88
C LYS A 629 -20.03 -2.87 12.00
N GLU A 630 -21.22 -3.42 11.76
CA GLU A 630 -21.92 -4.28 12.72
C GLU A 630 -21.16 -5.59 12.99
N GLU A 631 -20.55 -6.17 11.96
CA GLU A 631 -19.70 -7.36 12.06
C GLU A 631 -18.51 -7.12 12.99
N LEU A 632 -17.80 -6.00 12.82
CA LEU A 632 -16.70 -5.63 13.72
C LEU A 632 -17.19 -5.29 15.12
N LYS A 633 -18.28 -4.52 15.28
CA LYS A 633 -18.83 -4.22 16.61
C LYS A 633 -19.16 -5.49 17.39
N LYS A 634 -19.80 -6.45 16.73
CA LYS A 634 -20.10 -7.75 17.33
C LYS A 634 -18.83 -8.55 17.64
N LEU A 635 -17.82 -8.49 16.79
CA LEU A 635 -16.56 -9.19 17.01
C LEU A 635 -15.83 -8.69 18.25
N PHE A 636 -15.96 -7.41 18.59
CA PHE A 636 -15.29 -6.77 19.73
C PHE A 636 -16.25 -6.38 20.87
N ASP A 637 -17.46 -6.95 20.89
CA ASP A 637 -18.47 -6.75 21.94
C ASP A 637 -18.79 -5.28 22.26
N ILE A 638 -18.78 -4.43 21.23
CA ILE A 638 -19.17 -3.01 21.33
C ILE A 638 -20.70 -2.92 21.24
N ASN A 639 -21.33 -2.85 22.41
CA ASN A 639 -22.79 -2.93 22.54
C ASN A 639 -23.50 -1.57 22.45
N GLU A 640 -22.83 -0.44 22.75
CA GLU A 640 -23.44 0.91 22.70
C GLU A 640 -22.42 2.00 22.29
N GLY A 641 -22.90 3.12 21.76
CA GLY A 641 -22.08 4.31 21.43
C GLY A 641 -21.64 4.47 19.97
N ARG A 642 -21.01 5.62 19.69
CA ARG A 642 -20.41 5.95 18.38
C ARG A 642 -18.98 5.43 18.22
N GLU A 643 -18.46 4.71 19.21
CA GLU A 643 -17.11 4.15 19.16
C GLU A 643 -16.99 3.15 18.01
N THR A 644 -15.93 3.34 17.21
CA THR A 644 -15.59 2.55 16.04
C THR A 644 -14.12 2.21 16.13
N ILE A 645 -13.80 0.91 16.25
CA ILE A 645 -12.40 0.43 16.29
C ILE A 645 -11.75 0.59 14.92
N PHE A 646 -12.54 0.46 13.85
CA PHE A 646 -12.07 0.65 12.48
C PHE A 646 -13.16 1.34 11.65
N ASN A 647 -12.75 2.32 10.85
CA ASN A 647 -13.66 3.08 10.01
C ASN A 647 -13.87 2.38 8.67
N ASN A 648 -15.14 2.15 8.32
CA ASN A 648 -15.59 1.64 7.01
C ASN A 648 -14.97 0.30 6.58
N PRO A 649 -15.00 -0.76 7.43
CA PRO A 649 -14.60 -2.10 6.99
C PRO A 649 -15.52 -2.59 5.86
N LYS A 650 -14.95 -3.27 4.88
CA LYS A 650 -15.73 -4.01 3.88
C LYS A 650 -16.46 -5.19 4.54
N PRO A 651 -17.69 -5.52 4.12
CA PRO A 651 -18.46 -6.61 4.72
C PRO A 651 -17.96 -7.98 4.26
N GLU A 652 -17.97 -8.98 5.15
CA GLU A 652 -17.49 -10.33 4.81
C GLU A 652 -18.22 -10.97 3.63
N ALA A 653 -19.51 -10.69 3.45
CA ALA A 653 -20.30 -11.26 2.35
C ALA A 653 -19.81 -10.81 0.95
N LEU A 654 -19.28 -9.59 0.83
CA LEU A 654 -18.70 -9.10 -0.42
C LEU A 654 -17.42 -9.88 -0.76
N LEU A 655 -16.51 -9.98 0.21
CA LEU A 655 -15.25 -10.70 0.04
C LEU A 655 -15.48 -12.19 -0.18
N GLN A 656 -16.49 -12.77 0.49
CA GLN A 656 -16.87 -14.17 0.27
C GLN A 656 -17.25 -14.39 -1.19
N ARG A 657 -18.11 -13.54 -1.75
CA ARG A 657 -18.50 -13.66 -3.17
C ARG A 657 -17.28 -13.55 -4.09
N ILE A 658 -16.40 -12.58 -3.86
CA ILE A 658 -15.20 -12.39 -4.67
C ILE A 658 -14.30 -13.62 -4.62
N LEU A 659 -14.00 -14.14 -3.43
CA LEU A 659 -13.09 -15.29 -3.29
C LEU A 659 -13.72 -16.60 -3.79
N GLU A 660 -15.03 -16.79 -3.65
CA GLU A 660 -15.71 -17.98 -4.17
C GLU A 660 -15.69 -18.07 -5.70
N ILE A 661 -15.82 -16.93 -6.40
CA ILE A 661 -15.79 -16.91 -7.87
C ILE A 661 -14.37 -16.98 -8.44
N SER A 662 -13.36 -16.53 -7.69
CA SER A 662 -11.98 -16.45 -8.18
C SER A 662 -11.06 -17.56 -7.69
N THR A 663 -11.38 -18.26 -6.58
CA THR A 663 -10.46 -19.21 -5.92
C THR A 663 -11.12 -20.51 -5.45
N LYS A 664 -10.31 -21.53 -5.21
CA LYS A 664 -10.64 -22.84 -4.62
C LYS A 664 -9.95 -23.03 -3.26
N GLU A 665 -10.29 -24.11 -2.55
CA GLU A 665 -9.60 -24.44 -1.29
C GLU A 665 -8.08 -24.59 -1.54
N ASN A 666 -7.27 -24.08 -0.62
CA ASN A 666 -5.79 -23.99 -0.66
C ASN A 666 -5.17 -23.01 -1.66
N ASP A 667 -5.94 -22.37 -2.54
CA ASP A 667 -5.45 -21.26 -3.38
C ASP A 667 -4.97 -20.10 -2.50
N LEU A 668 -4.02 -19.31 -3.01
CA LEU A 668 -3.37 -18.22 -2.28
C LEU A 668 -4.01 -16.87 -2.59
N VAL A 669 -4.53 -16.23 -1.54
CA VAL A 669 -5.13 -14.89 -1.59
C VAL A 669 -4.18 -13.87 -0.97
N CYS A 670 -3.99 -12.72 -1.60
CA CYS A 670 -3.20 -11.64 -1.01
C CYS A 670 -4.01 -10.35 -0.88
N ASP A 671 -3.87 -9.72 0.28
CA ASP A 671 -4.38 -8.39 0.56
C ASP A 671 -3.28 -7.56 1.22
N PHE A 672 -2.67 -6.67 0.43
CA PHE A 672 -1.61 -5.78 0.90
C PHE A 672 -2.14 -4.39 1.32
N PHE A 673 -3.45 -4.25 1.44
CA PHE A 673 -4.14 -3.13 2.11
C PHE A 673 -5.14 -3.73 3.11
N ALA A 674 -4.65 -4.62 3.98
CA ALA A 674 -5.51 -5.54 4.72
C ALA A 674 -6.49 -4.83 5.66
N GLY A 675 -6.14 -3.63 6.17
CA GLY A 675 -7.03 -2.82 7.00
C GLY A 675 -7.58 -3.62 8.18
N SER A 676 -8.91 -3.74 8.25
CA SER A 676 -9.60 -4.53 9.28
C SER A 676 -9.43 -6.05 9.19
N GLY A 677 -8.67 -6.58 8.22
CA GLY A 677 -8.41 -8.00 8.04
C GLY A 677 -9.57 -8.81 7.47
N THR A 678 -10.54 -8.18 6.81
CA THR A 678 -11.74 -8.86 6.30
C THR A 678 -11.40 -9.92 5.26
N THR A 679 -10.52 -9.61 4.30
CA THR A 679 -10.07 -10.57 3.28
C THR A 679 -9.40 -11.78 3.91
N CYS A 680 -8.46 -11.57 4.85
CA CYS A 680 -7.79 -12.64 5.58
C CYS A 680 -8.77 -13.52 6.37
N ALA A 681 -9.73 -12.90 7.08
CA ALA A 681 -10.74 -13.62 7.85
C ALA A 681 -11.64 -14.49 6.95
N VAL A 682 -12.07 -13.98 5.80
CA VAL A 682 -12.91 -14.73 4.84
C VAL A 682 -12.11 -15.83 4.16
N ALA A 683 -10.88 -15.54 3.70
CA ALA A 683 -9.99 -16.54 3.11
C ALA A 683 -9.76 -17.70 4.08
N HIS A 684 -9.49 -17.40 5.36
CA HIS A 684 -9.33 -18.42 6.41
C HIS A 684 -10.58 -19.29 6.58
N LYS A 685 -11.77 -18.67 6.69
CA LYS A 685 -13.04 -19.39 6.85
C LYS A 685 -13.39 -20.26 5.63
N LEU A 686 -12.98 -19.83 4.44
CA LEU A 686 -13.09 -20.59 3.19
C LEU A 686 -11.95 -21.60 3.00
N LYS A 687 -11.00 -21.76 3.93
CA LYS A 687 -9.82 -22.64 3.80
C LYS A 687 -8.94 -22.32 2.58
N ARG A 688 -8.81 -21.03 2.25
CA ARG A 688 -7.79 -20.52 1.32
C ARG A 688 -6.54 -20.19 2.14
N LYS A 689 -5.38 -20.23 1.49
CA LYS A 689 -4.18 -19.64 2.07
C LYS A 689 -4.22 -18.13 1.89
N TYR A 690 -3.62 -17.36 2.79
CA TYR A 690 -3.59 -15.91 2.62
C TYR A 690 -2.31 -15.21 3.09
N ILE A 691 -2.05 -14.06 2.48
CA ILE A 691 -1.04 -13.08 2.90
C ILE A 691 -1.76 -11.77 3.16
N GLY A 692 -1.71 -11.29 4.41
CA GLY A 692 -2.21 -9.97 4.80
C GLY A 692 -1.06 -9.04 5.15
N VAL A 693 -0.98 -7.87 4.52
CA VAL A 693 0.01 -6.83 4.86
C VAL A 693 -0.70 -5.60 5.39
N GLU A 694 -0.22 -5.12 6.53
CA GLU A 694 -0.68 -3.86 7.11
C GLU A 694 0.44 -3.21 7.93
N MET A 695 0.53 -1.87 7.93
CA MET A 695 1.54 -1.13 8.71
C MET A 695 0.99 -0.46 9.96
N GLY A 696 -0.31 -0.10 10.02
CA GLY A 696 -0.89 0.72 11.10
C GLY A 696 -1.06 0.03 12.46
N GLU A 697 -1.33 0.80 13.52
CA GLU A 697 -1.67 0.30 14.87
C GLU A 697 -2.88 -0.65 14.87
N HIS A 698 -3.72 -0.56 13.84
CA HIS A 698 -4.81 -1.50 13.61
C HIS A 698 -4.33 -2.90 13.22
N PHE A 699 -3.05 -3.09 12.90
CA PHE A 699 -2.40 -4.40 12.85
C PHE A 699 -2.63 -5.14 14.18
N ASP A 700 -2.16 -4.55 15.27
CA ASP A 700 -2.19 -5.15 16.61
C ASP A 700 -3.56 -5.01 17.29
N SER A 701 -4.28 -3.92 17.02
CA SER A 701 -5.56 -3.64 17.69
C SER A 701 -6.79 -4.19 16.96
N VAL A 702 -6.70 -4.56 15.67
CA VAL A 702 -7.85 -5.00 14.88
C VAL A 702 -7.62 -6.34 14.17
N ILE A 703 -6.72 -6.41 13.18
CA ILE A 703 -6.57 -7.60 12.32
C ILE A 703 -6.05 -8.80 13.11
N LEU A 704 -5.02 -8.62 13.95
CA LEU A 704 -4.45 -9.70 14.74
C LEU A 704 -5.48 -10.27 15.75
N PRO A 705 -6.16 -9.45 16.60
CA PRO A 705 -7.28 -9.92 17.42
C PRO A 705 -8.40 -10.58 16.64
N ARG A 706 -8.78 -10.02 15.48
CA ARG A 706 -9.82 -10.59 14.62
C ARG A 706 -9.46 -11.99 14.17
N LEU A 707 -8.23 -12.20 13.70
CA LEU A 707 -7.78 -13.50 13.21
C LEU A 707 -7.66 -14.51 14.34
N LYS A 708 -7.15 -14.12 15.51
CA LYS A 708 -7.18 -14.97 16.72
C LYS A 708 -8.60 -15.40 17.08
N LYS A 709 -9.58 -14.48 17.03
CA LYS A 709 -11.00 -14.84 17.26
C LYS A 709 -11.55 -15.79 16.20
N VAL A 710 -11.21 -15.61 14.93
CA VAL A 710 -11.61 -16.53 13.84
C VAL A 710 -11.04 -17.93 14.06
N ILE A 711 -9.74 -18.04 14.38
CA ILE A 711 -9.08 -19.31 14.71
C ILE A 711 -9.73 -19.94 15.95
N GLY A 712 -10.03 -19.14 16.97
CA GLY A 712 -10.76 -19.54 18.19
C GLY A 712 -12.22 -19.95 17.98
N GLY A 713 -12.72 -19.96 16.74
CA GLY A 713 -14.07 -20.41 16.41
C GLY A 713 -15.17 -19.39 16.72
N PHE A 714 -14.82 -18.12 16.93
CA PHE A 714 -15.79 -17.07 17.19
C PHE A 714 -16.76 -16.89 16.01
N LYS A 715 -18.07 -16.87 16.32
CA LYS A 715 -19.14 -16.87 15.31
C LYS A 715 -19.51 -15.45 14.89
N SER A 716 -18.86 -14.94 13.84
CA SER A 716 -19.11 -13.60 13.26
C SER A 716 -19.17 -13.61 11.73
N GLY A 717 -19.74 -12.54 11.15
CA GLY A 717 -19.79 -12.31 9.71
C GLY A 717 -20.70 -13.25 8.93
N ALA A 718 -20.39 -13.46 7.64
CA ALA A 718 -21.22 -14.22 6.71
C ALA A 718 -21.06 -15.75 6.89
N LEU A 719 -19.84 -16.23 7.17
CA LEU A 719 -19.50 -17.66 7.24
C LEU A 719 -19.58 -18.22 8.68
N LYS A 720 -20.76 -18.13 9.31
CA LYS A 720 -20.97 -18.59 10.71
C LYS A 720 -20.82 -20.12 10.90
N GLY A 721 -20.83 -20.89 9.82
CA GLY A 721 -20.62 -22.35 9.86
C GLY A 721 -19.18 -22.75 10.24
N PHE A 722 -18.20 -21.86 10.10
CA PHE A 722 -16.80 -22.16 10.40
C PHE A 722 -16.56 -22.33 11.91
N ASN A 723 -15.98 -23.45 12.34
CA ASN A 723 -15.86 -23.84 13.75
C ASN A 723 -14.55 -23.42 14.43
N GLY A 724 -13.57 -22.92 13.68
CA GLY A 724 -12.25 -22.58 14.19
C GLY A 724 -11.15 -23.48 13.62
N GLY A 725 -9.94 -23.27 14.13
CA GLY A 725 -8.74 -24.01 13.76
C GLY A 725 -7.88 -23.32 12.71
N GLY A 726 -6.57 -23.54 12.78
CA GLY A 726 -5.60 -23.12 11.78
C GLY A 726 -4.21 -22.80 12.34
N VAL A 727 -3.28 -22.58 11.42
CA VAL A 727 -1.90 -22.18 11.68
C VAL A 727 -1.62 -20.89 10.93
N VAL A 728 -1.23 -19.83 11.64
CA VAL A 728 -0.94 -18.52 11.05
C VAL A 728 0.45 -18.08 11.48
N LYS A 729 1.26 -17.67 10.52
CA LYS A 729 2.55 -17.03 10.73
C LYS A 729 2.35 -15.52 10.86
N VAL A 730 3.01 -14.89 11.82
CA VAL A 730 2.95 -13.44 12.03
C VAL A 730 4.38 -12.91 12.17
N TYR A 731 4.72 -11.85 11.46
CA TYR A 731 6.01 -11.18 11.63
C TYR A 731 5.95 -9.71 11.24
N GLU A 732 6.95 -8.95 11.67
CA GLU A 732 7.21 -7.59 11.22
C GLU A 732 8.35 -7.58 10.20
N LEU A 733 8.44 -6.55 9.37
CA LEU A 733 9.63 -6.31 8.55
C LEU A 733 10.37 -5.07 9.03
N GLU A 734 11.70 -5.10 8.97
CA GLU A 734 12.56 -3.93 9.19
C GLU A 734 12.04 -2.72 8.40
N SER A 735 11.77 -1.61 9.08
CA SER A 735 11.18 -0.44 8.44
C SER A 735 12.23 0.45 7.76
N TYR A 736 11.80 1.29 6.82
CA TYR A 736 12.69 2.29 6.22
C TYR A 736 13.33 3.20 7.28
N GLU A 737 12.54 3.67 8.25
CA GLU A 737 13.00 4.55 9.32
C GLU A 737 14.03 3.87 10.22
N GLU A 738 13.86 2.57 10.52
CA GLU A 738 14.85 1.80 11.29
C GLU A 738 16.19 1.70 10.56
N ILE A 739 16.18 1.58 9.23
CA ILE A 739 17.41 1.62 8.44
C ILE A 739 18.02 3.02 8.48
N LEU A 740 17.23 4.06 8.21
CA LEU A 740 17.71 5.44 8.21
C LEU A 740 18.32 5.87 9.56
N ARG A 741 17.86 5.33 10.69
CA ARG A 741 18.48 5.58 12.01
C ARG A 741 19.90 5.05 12.14
N LYS A 742 20.25 4.03 11.37
CA LYS A 742 21.51 3.29 11.48
C LYS A 742 22.49 3.60 10.34
N ILE A 743 22.06 4.31 9.29
CA ILE A 743 22.98 4.70 8.20
C ILE A 743 24.11 5.57 8.75
N LYS A 744 25.30 5.38 8.19
CA LYS A 744 26.50 6.17 8.47
C LYS A 744 27.08 6.61 7.14
N TYR A 745 27.37 7.89 7.00
CA TYR A 745 28.10 8.38 5.84
C TYR A 745 29.60 8.18 6.06
N GLU A 746 30.25 7.50 5.12
CA GLU A 746 31.70 7.33 5.08
C GLU A 746 32.24 7.78 3.73
N ASP A 747 33.23 8.68 3.76
CA ASP A 747 33.90 9.17 2.56
C ASP A 747 35.02 8.22 2.15
N ASN A 748 34.67 7.21 1.36
CA ASN A 748 35.64 6.29 0.78
C ASN A 748 35.65 6.50 -0.74
N ASP A 749 36.71 7.12 -1.28
CA ASP A 749 36.94 7.29 -2.74
C ASP A 749 37.15 5.93 -3.48
N LYS A 750 36.93 4.79 -2.79
CA LYS A 750 36.93 3.46 -3.40
C LYS A 750 35.50 3.17 -3.92
N PRO A 751 35.31 2.70 -5.17
CA PRO A 751 34.07 1.99 -5.49
C PRO A 751 33.99 0.84 -4.51
N LEU A 752 32.85 0.71 -3.81
CA LEU A 752 32.60 -0.30 -2.79
C LEU A 752 33.17 -1.67 -3.21
N ALA A 753 34.39 -1.96 -2.76
CA ALA A 753 34.88 -3.32 -2.74
C ALA A 753 34.03 -3.97 -1.65
N TYR A 754 33.16 -4.89 -2.08
CA TYR A 754 32.16 -5.64 -1.30
C TYR A 754 32.64 -6.26 0.03
N GLU A 755 33.91 -6.12 0.38
CA GLU A 755 34.56 -6.71 1.54
C GLU A 755 34.62 -5.79 2.77
N GLU A 756 34.43 -4.46 2.64
CA GLU A 756 34.71 -3.51 3.74
C GLU A 756 33.50 -2.78 4.37
N GLN A 757 32.26 -3.02 3.92
CA GLN A 757 31.06 -2.45 4.56
C GLN A 757 30.08 -3.54 4.97
N TYR A 758 30.36 -4.16 6.11
CA TYR A 758 29.33 -4.90 6.80
C TYR A 758 29.03 -4.19 8.11
N SER A 759 27.74 -4.03 8.42
CA SER A 759 27.29 -3.45 9.67
C SER A 759 27.82 -4.21 10.88
N ASP A 760 27.47 -3.71 12.07
CA ASP A 760 27.57 -4.41 13.36
C ASP A 760 27.02 -5.87 13.34
N LEU A 761 26.38 -6.30 12.25
CA LEU A 761 25.84 -7.64 11.98
C LEU A 761 26.86 -8.62 11.37
N VAL A 762 28.10 -8.21 11.09
CA VAL A 762 29.15 -9.10 10.59
C VAL A 762 30.42 -8.89 11.40
N GLU A 763 31.04 -10.00 11.77
CA GLU A 763 32.25 -10.04 12.57
C GLU A 763 33.40 -10.60 11.74
N ARG A 764 34.62 -10.13 12.04
CA ARG A 764 35.83 -10.74 11.51
C ARG A 764 36.37 -11.75 12.51
N LYS A 765 36.31 -13.05 12.18
CA LYS A 765 36.90 -14.15 12.95
C LYS A 765 37.95 -14.88 12.11
N ASN A 766 39.17 -15.01 12.64
CA ASN A 766 40.29 -15.75 12.01
C ASN A 766 40.50 -15.40 10.53
N GLU A 767 40.63 -14.11 10.22
CA GLU A 767 40.81 -13.58 8.85
C GLU A 767 39.64 -13.81 7.88
N SER A 768 38.50 -14.31 8.35
CA SER A 768 37.25 -14.48 7.57
C SER A 768 36.09 -13.66 8.16
N TYR A 769 35.16 -13.23 7.30
CA TYR A 769 33.94 -12.55 7.72
C TYR A 769 32.82 -13.56 7.99
N THR A 770 32.15 -13.42 9.14
CA THR A 770 31.05 -14.29 9.59
C THR A 770 29.85 -13.46 10.03
N LEU A 771 28.65 -14.03 9.89
CA LEU A 771 27.43 -13.38 10.36
C LEU A 771 27.40 -13.35 11.89
N ASN A 772 27.09 -12.18 12.47
CA ASN A 772 26.83 -12.05 13.89
C ASN A 772 25.39 -12.51 14.21
N ILE A 773 25.23 -13.83 14.39
CA ILE A 773 23.91 -14.42 14.69
C ILE A 773 23.36 -13.88 16.01
N GLU A 774 24.20 -13.75 17.04
CA GLU A 774 23.77 -13.25 18.36
C GLU A 774 23.23 -11.81 18.28
N ALA A 775 23.90 -10.93 17.53
CA ALA A 775 23.40 -9.56 17.32
C ALA A 775 22.05 -9.55 16.57
N LEU A 776 21.87 -10.41 15.57
CA LEU A 776 20.63 -10.54 14.82
C LEU A 776 19.48 -11.09 15.70
N GLU A 777 19.75 -12.12 16.49
CA GLU A 777 18.79 -12.69 17.43
C GLU A 777 18.40 -11.66 18.51
N ASN A 778 19.35 -10.90 19.05
CA ASN A 778 19.09 -9.81 19.98
C ASN A 778 18.27 -8.66 19.37
N MET A 779 18.35 -8.48 18.05
CA MET A 779 17.49 -7.56 17.29
C MET A 779 16.11 -8.16 16.98
N GLY A 780 15.86 -9.42 17.34
CA GLY A 780 14.64 -10.15 17.04
C GLY A 780 14.54 -10.60 15.59
N VAL A 781 15.66 -10.72 14.86
CA VAL A 781 15.68 -11.11 13.45
C VAL A 781 15.46 -12.61 13.30
N ASP A 782 14.46 -13.00 12.50
CA ASP A 782 14.31 -14.37 12.03
C ASP A 782 15.13 -14.55 10.75
N ILE A 783 16.36 -15.02 10.91
CA ILE A 783 17.32 -15.21 9.81
C ILE A 783 16.77 -16.23 8.80
N LYS A 784 16.12 -17.30 9.29
CA LYS A 784 15.56 -18.35 8.45
C LYS A 784 14.45 -17.80 7.56
N GLU A 785 13.46 -17.13 8.15
CA GLU A 785 12.35 -16.55 7.40
C GLU A 785 12.83 -15.45 6.43
N THR A 786 13.84 -14.67 6.83
CA THR A 786 14.49 -13.69 5.95
C THR A 786 15.09 -14.35 4.71
N LEU A 787 15.83 -15.45 4.89
CA LEU A 787 16.43 -16.21 3.79
C LEU A 787 15.36 -16.84 2.89
N GLU A 788 14.29 -17.40 3.47
CA GLU A 788 13.19 -18.00 2.71
C GLU A 788 12.43 -16.96 1.88
N ASN A 789 12.19 -15.77 2.42
CA ASN A 789 11.60 -14.65 1.66
C ASN A 789 12.51 -14.20 0.51
N LEU A 790 13.81 -14.04 0.79
CA LEU A 790 14.78 -13.53 -0.16
C LEU A 790 15.05 -14.51 -1.31
N HIS A 791 15.12 -15.81 -1.05
CA HIS A 791 15.48 -16.80 -2.08
C HIS A 791 14.26 -17.53 -2.65
N GLY A 792 13.12 -17.49 -1.96
CA GLY A 792 11.91 -18.21 -2.34
C GLY A 792 12.01 -19.73 -2.22
N VAL A 793 13.04 -20.22 -1.53
CA VAL A 793 13.28 -21.64 -1.30
C VAL A 793 13.44 -21.86 0.20
N GLY A 794 12.85 -22.94 0.72
CA GLY A 794 12.94 -23.27 2.14
C GLY A 794 14.38 -23.51 2.60
N VAL A 795 14.69 -23.20 3.85
CA VAL A 795 16.00 -23.43 4.45
C VAL A 795 16.04 -24.79 5.16
N GLU A 796 17.05 -25.61 4.89
CA GLU A 796 17.31 -26.87 5.62
C GLU A 796 18.04 -26.60 6.92
N PHE A 797 19.16 -25.88 6.84
CA PHE A 797 19.91 -25.39 7.99
C PHE A 797 20.76 -24.16 7.59
N PHE A 798 21.21 -23.42 8.59
CA PHE A 798 22.20 -22.36 8.41
C PHE A 798 23.10 -22.26 9.66
N ASN A 799 24.26 -21.62 9.52
CA ASN A 799 25.15 -21.23 10.60
C ASN A 799 25.85 -19.91 10.25
N GLU A 800 26.80 -19.45 11.07
CA GLU A 800 27.49 -18.16 10.89
C GLU A 800 28.26 -18.01 9.56
N LYS A 801 28.47 -19.10 8.80
CA LYS A 801 29.23 -19.12 7.55
C LYS A 801 28.43 -19.55 6.33
N VAL A 802 27.50 -20.49 6.48
CA VAL A 802 26.81 -21.13 5.35
C VAL A 802 25.32 -21.33 5.59
N VAL A 803 24.56 -21.40 4.51
CA VAL A 803 23.16 -21.82 4.45
C VAL A 803 23.00 -22.93 3.42
N LYS A 804 22.16 -23.91 3.73
CA LYS A 804 21.72 -24.93 2.77
C LYS A 804 20.21 -24.78 2.52
N PHE A 805 19.84 -24.58 1.26
CA PHE A 805 18.45 -24.49 0.82
C PHE A 805 17.91 -25.87 0.41
N LYS A 806 16.61 -26.08 0.60
CA LYS A 806 15.91 -27.31 0.22
C LYS A 806 16.05 -27.57 -1.28
N GLY A 807 16.47 -28.79 -1.63
CA GLY A 807 16.66 -29.19 -3.02
C GLY A 807 17.94 -28.67 -3.68
N ASN A 808 18.87 -28.07 -2.91
CA ASN A 808 20.19 -27.68 -3.39
C ASN A 808 21.28 -28.57 -2.76
N ASP A 809 22.13 -29.16 -3.60
CA ASP A 809 23.19 -30.07 -3.16
C ASP A 809 24.40 -29.34 -2.54
N LYS A 810 24.53 -28.02 -2.77
CA LYS A 810 25.67 -27.23 -2.31
C LYS A 810 25.26 -26.18 -1.28
N GLU A 811 26.12 -26.04 -0.26
CA GLU A 811 26.07 -24.93 0.68
C GLU A 811 26.44 -23.61 0.01
N VAL A 812 25.76 -22.53 0.42
CA VAL A 812 26.01 -21.16 -0.03
C VAL A 812 26.53 -20.36 1.16
N GLY A 813 27.54 -19.51 0.95
CA GLY A 813 28.01 -18.60 2.00
C GLY A 813 26.88 -17.69 2.50
N ILE A 814 26.65 -17.63 3.81
CA ILE A 814 25.48 -16.94 4.39
C ILE A 814 25.50 -15.44 4.12
N LEU A 815 26.67 -14.81 4.14
CA LEU A 815 26.84 -13.39 3.79
C LEU A 815 26.49 -13.13 2.33
N LYS A 816 26.80 -14.08 1.43
CA LYS A 816 26.41 -14.01 0.02
C LYS A 816 24.90 -14.18 -0.12
N ALA A 817 24.30 -15.07 0.66
CA ALA A 817 22.86 -15.30 0.65
C ALA A 817 22.08 -14.09 1.20
N LEU A 818 22.59 -13.41 2.23
CA LEU A 818 21.98 -12.21 2.82
C LEU A 818 22.47 -10.89 2.22
N LYS A 819 23.25 -10.94 1.13
CA LYS A 819 23.93 -9.78 0.55
C LYS A 819 22.97 -8.62 0.28
N GLU A 820 21.81 -8.88 -0.32
CA GLU A 820 20.82 -7.84 -0.62
C GLU A 820 20.20 -7.22 0.63
N THR A 821 20.13 -7.98 1.73
CA THR A 821 19.55 -7.54 3.02
C THR A 821 20.59 -6.94 3.99
N LEU A 822 21.89 -7.01 3.69
CA LEU A 822 22.96 -6.52 4.56
C LEU A 822 23.60 -5.21 4.07
N ILE A 823 23.11 -4.64 2.96
CA ILE A 823 23.56 -3.33 2.46
C ILE A 823 23.07 -2.23 3.42
N TRP A 824 23.99 -1.35 3.87
CA TRP A 824 23.72 -0.16 4.68
C TRP A 824 24.06 1.11 3.91
#